data_AF-A0A1V6N8B7-F1
#
_entry.id   AF-A0A1V6N8B7-F1
#
_cell.length_a   1.000
_cell.length_b   1.000
_cell.length_c   1.000
_cell.angle_alpha   90.00
_cell.angle_beta   90.00
_cell.angle_gamma   90.00
#
_symmetry.space_group_name_H-M   'P 1'
#
loop_
_entity.id
_entity.type
_entity.pdbx_description
1 polymer ?
#
loop_
_entity_poly.entity_id
_entity_poly.type
_entity_poly.pdbx_seq_one_letter_code
_entity_poly.pdbx_strand_id
1 'polypeptide(L)'
;MGLPGTRLGAFRAYFFGYFICTAGFLFGYDTGIVGGILEFKSYINDFGYKDQTTVSAVMVSLQNVGAFISALGIFWVSERCGRKKTIQAAMAVFCLGVVLQVVPSHSLVCFYIGRFVAGLGLGAGTAVVPAYNAEMAPKEIRGKLGSGMQWFFALGVMLSYWIDYAVKITLPVSSKQWQIPVGLQMVPAGVLALGLFGMPESVRWLAKKGRFDEAWESLKWMRASEGPEVKAEFNEIRVGLEEELRATEGFNKRELLEPANRYRLLLAVFMFCGQQCTGMTALAYFGPQFFKLLVGNNTNQSLLITGLFGAEKFITVGIYILFFSEMWGRKPTLWISALLMAGCFIVVTVVKETTPEPDAKATPAGIGMVAMIFLTNSIYQFSWGPLPWPYTAEIFPTRIREIGTSAAVSTQWLFNFLFSLVTRYMMNSWGSYVFLFYAILDIIMAIIVFFFVKETKGKSLEEMETIFHSKAAFDVNAVRRETLDVDEVNFYCHFCGVSFNIIFRLKSGELDVPGPQDGQWDGTDPINYTDDDHTAQDPDYLFQRDYEENDPYEYDSDHESTGGMSFDEDAHEKEHSEGSSSDANPDSERQMYYNWVMQTFDPRSATRGDPQLRVGYFDSPMSGYSADAISPEEARGCRTAQFLVHKTAPSDQWQADYLHEPWEIDGDWSLSGICDGTPSRDTSIPTVWPARNGIGDVEADNVNVGVQDTSPDNIAMPFHPWCFDIFCRQSKIQFQHINVSGLMTWRNAEFDWAAFGSFPRAKEVKASQEQWWSHKPGTEYLVSNPLYVPGLPEILLPAVKDEGLGVSYDPYDETRSSQSATHRHAPSHNSQADFFSILPAEIQLMIIDYLGSSDITSLSIASRAFTELPNSVWYRLVRREMPWLWEAWDESECKHSPLLWTNVTTAEIKSVVRARSTYAKALCEDGYTEHAAERVAEYRFPLSVIIPDQVKLPRMNTDWRRVLLQIQLNWDRLKGLQNRQRIWGDVEEVVRRIRKFDV
;
A
#
# COMPACT_ATOMS: atom_id res chain seq x y z
N MET A 1 -11.50 24.36 7.46
CA MET A 1 -10.32 24.25 8.34
C MET A 1 -10.73 23.48 9.58
N GLY A 2 -10.05 22.37 9.88
CA GLY A 2 -10.36 21.51 11.02
C GLY A 2 -9.42 20.32 11.03
N LEU A 3 -8.24 20.49 11.61
CA LEU A 3 -7.43 19.37 12.07
C LEU A 3 -8.10 18.79 13.33
N PRO A 4 -8.13 17.46 13.53
CA PRO A 4 -8.39 16.89 14.85
C PRO A 4 -7.33 17.39 15.85
N GLY A 5 -7.72 17.55 17.11
CA GLY A 5 -6.89 18.18 18.15
C GLY A 5 -7.18 19.66 18.42
N THR A 6 -6.29 20.32 19.18
CA THR A 6 -6.56 21.68 19.70
C THR A 6 -6.29 22.78 18.68
N ARG A 7 -6.99 23.92 18.80
CA ARG A 7 -6.73 25.12 17.99
C ARG A 7 -5.27 25.60 18.10
N LEU A 8 -4.64 25.38 19.25
CA LEU A 8 -3.22 25.68 19.47
C LEU A 8 -2.30 24.72 18.70
N GLY A 9 -2.62 23.42 18.66
CA GLY A 9 -1.88 22.44 17.85
C GLY A 9 -1.96 22.75 16.35
N ALA A 10 -3.15 23.07 15.85
CA ALA A 10 -3.34 23.50 14.47
C ALA A 10 -2.55 24.78 14.13
N PHE A 11 -2.60 25.79 15.01
CA PHE A 11 -1.79 27.01 14.85
C PHE A 11 -0.29 26.70 14.83
N ARG A 12 0.20 25.91 15.80
CA ARG A 12 1.62 25.52 15.88
C ARG A 12 2.06 24.78 14.61
N ALA A 13 1.29 23.79 14.15
CA ALA A 13 1.64 22.98 12.98
C ALA A 13 1.78 23.83 11.70
N TYR A 14 0.83 24.74 11.43
CA TYR A 14 0.94 25.66 10.29
C TYR A 14 2.05 26.70 10.47
N PHE A 15 2.11 27.38 11.62
CA PHE A 15 3.09 28.44 11.86
C PHE A 15 4.52 27.91 11.80
N PHE A 16 4.83 26.84 12.53
CA PHE A 16 6.18 26.30 12.58
C PHE A 16 6.57 25.53 11.32
N GLY A 17 5.63 24.87 10.64
CA GLY A 17 5.86 24.25 9.34
C GLY A 17 6.28 25.29 8.27
N TYR A 18 5.51 26.38 8.11
CA TYR A 18 5.87 27.45 7.19
C TYR A 18 7.08 28.28 7.64
N PHE A 19 7.28 28.48 8.94
CA PHE A 19 8.49 29.12 9.47
C PHE A 19 9.76 28.37 9.03
N ILE A 20 9.74 27.04 9.02
CA ILE A 20 10.88 26.23 8.58
C ILE A 20 11.07 26.26 7.05
N CYS A 21 10.02 26.52 6.27
CA CYS A 21 10.14 26.80 4.83
C CYS A 21 10.94 28.08 4.51
N THR A 22 11.37 28.86 5.51
CA THR A 22 12.36 29.96 5.35
C THR A 22 13.68 29.50 4.71
N ALA A 23 14.07 28.22 4.79
CA ALA A 23 15.21 27.71 4.02
C ALA A 23 14.96 27.71 2.50
N GLY A 24 13.72 27.45 2.06
CA GLY A 24 13.32 27.65 0.67
C GLY A 24 13.36 29.12 0.28
N PHE A 25 12.91 30.02 1.15
CA PHE A 25 13.02 31.47 0.96
C PHE A 25 14.48 31.93 0.79
N LEU A 26 15.40 31.43 1.61
CA LEU A 26 16.83 31.73 1.50
C LEU A 26 17.42 31.32 0.14
N PHE A 27 17.07 30.13 -0.34
CA PHE A 27 17.50 29.67 -1.67
C PHE A 27 16.95 30.59 -2.76
N GLY A 28 15.65 30.89 -2.72
CA GLY A 28 15.03 31.78 -3.72
C GLY A 28 15.57 33.20 -3.69
N TYR A 29 15.83 33.74 -2.50
CA TYR A 29 16.38 35.07 -2.30
C TYR A 29 17.80 35.16 -2.87
N ASP A 30 18.67 34.20 -2.56
CA ASP A 30 20.00 34.12 -3.16
C ASP A 30 19.93 34.06 -4.68
N THR A 31 19.07 33.17 -5.22
CA THR A 31 18.87 33.02 -6.67
C THR A 31 18.52 34.34 -7.34
N GLY A 32 17.64 35.16 -6.76
CA GLY A 32 17.24 36.42 -7.38
C GLY A 32 18.27 37.55 -7.23
N ILE A 33 18.95 37.69 -6.08
CA ILE A 33 19.87 38.84 -5.88
C ILE A 33 21.09 38.81 -6.81
N VAL A 34 21.56 37.62 -7.23
CA VAL A 34 22.80 37.57 -8.04
C VAL A 34 22.63 38.31 -9.37
N GLY A 35 21.46 38.15 -10.01
CA GLY A 35 21.15 38.78 -11.28
C GLY A 35 21.17 40.30 -11.22
N GLY A 36 20.68 40.91 -10.14
CA GLY A 36 20.66 42.37 -9.99
C GLY A 36 21.99 42.95 -9.53
N ILE A 37 22.69 42.30 -8.59
CA ILE A 37 24.04 42.70 -8.15
C ILE A 37 25.01 42.81 -9.32
N LEU A 38 24.96 41.86 -10.26
CA LEU A 38 25.80 41.86 -11.47
C LEU A 38 25.57 43.07 -12.40
N GLU A 39 24.42 43.74 -12.31
CA GLU A 39 24.10 44.97 -13.06
C GLU A 39 24.50 46.26 -12.31
N PHE A 40 24.99 46.16 -11.06
CA PHE A 40 25.33 47.33 -10.26
C PHE A 40 26.75 47.82 -10.57
N LYS A 41 26.84 49.06 -11.09
CA LYS A 41 28.13 49.74 -11.32
C LYS A 41 29.01 49.83 -10.07
N SER A 42 28.42 49.84 -8.88
CA SER A 42 29.13 49.78 -7.59
C SER A 42 29.91 48.48 -7.42
N TYR A 43 29.28 47.33 -7.68
CA TYR A 43 29.94 46.02 -7.61
C TYR A 43 31.10 45.91 -8.62
N ILE A 44 30.88 46.37 -9.86
CA ILE A 44 31.94 46.43 -10.89
C ILE A 44 33.10 47.35 -10.44
N ASN A 45 32.81 48.52 -9.88
CA ASN A 45 33.81 49.47 -9.42
C ASN A 45 34.60 48.96 -8.20
N ASP A 46 33.96 48.32 -7.23
CA ASP A 46 34.59 47.85 -6.00
C ASP A 46 35.55 46.68 -6.23
N PHE A 47 35.31 45.85 -7.26
CA PHE A 47 36.10 44.66 -7.57
C PHE A 47 36.96 44.80 -8.86
N GLY A 48 36.79 45.87 -9.63
CA GLY A 48 37.72 46.27 -10.72
C GLY A 48 37.84 45.33 -11.92
N TYR A 49 36.91 44.38 -12.09
CA TYR A 49 37.01 43.35 -13.13
C TYR A 49 36.54 43.81 -14.52
N LYS A 50 37.16 43.25 -15.56
CA LYS A 50 36.81 43.53 -16.97
C LYS A 50 35.94 42.44 -17.61
N ASP A 51 36.20 41.18 -17.28
CA ASP A 51 35.42 40.05 -17.77
C ASP A 51 34.16 39.87 -16.92
N GLN A 52 33.06 40.48 -17.37
CA GLN A 52 31.76 40.36 -16.70
C GLN A 52 31.14 38.97 -16.85
N THR A 53 31.47 38.23 -17.91
CA THR A 53 30.86 36.94 -18.25
C THR A 53 31.39 35.85 -17.32
N THR A 54 32.72 35.74 -17.18
CA THR A 54 33.35 34.81 -16.23
C THR A 54 33.00 35.15 -14.79
N VAL A 55 33.00 36.43 -14.40
CA VAL A 55 32.63 36.82 -13.03
C VAL A 55 31.17 36.48 -12.72
N SER A 56 30.24 36.71 -13.67
CA SER A 56 28.83 36.30 -13.51
C SER A 56 28.69 34.78 -13.32
N ALA A 57 29.36 34.01 -14.17
CA ALA A 57 29.27 32.55 -14.19
C ALA A 57 29.84 31.94 -12.90
N VAL A 58 31.06 32.32 -12.52
CA VAL A 58 31.77 31.82 -11.32
C VAL A 58 31.05 32.22 -10.03
N MET A 59 30.52 33.45 -9.97
CA MET A 59 29.79 33.98 -8.81
C MET A 59 28.57 33.13 -8.42
N VAL A 60 27.75 32.73 -9.40
CA VAL A 60 26.60 31.84 -9.16
C VAL A 60 27.08 30.41 -8.94
N SER A 61 27.93 29.90 -9.83
CA SER A 61 28.25 28.48 -9.89
C SER A 61 28.95 27.99 -8.61
N LEU A 62 29.85 28.78 -8.00
CA LEU A 62 30.54 28.40 -6.76
C LEU A 62 29.60 28.14 -5.58
N GLN A 63 28.50 28.89 -5.47
CA GLN A 63 27.51 28.66 -4.42
C GLN A 63 26.75 27.34 -4.66
N ASN A 64 26.45 27.03 -5.92
CA ASN A 64 25.85 25.74 -6.29
C ASN A 64 26.80 24.55 -6.08
N VAL A 65 28.13 24.71 -6.25
CA VAL A 65 29.11 23.67 -5.87
C VAL A 65 29.13 23.42 -4.36
N GLY A 66 29.12 24.49 -3.55
CA GLY A 66 29.02 24.36 -2.09
C GLY A 66 27.72 23.67 -1.66
N ALA A 67 26.60 24.01 -2.32
CA ALA A 67 25.31 23.39 -2.07
C ALA A 67 25.28 21.89 -2.49
N PHE A 68 25.90 21.54 -3.61
CA PHE A 68 26.05 20.15 -4.06
C PHE A 68 26.88 19.29 -3.09
N ILE A 69 28.07 19.77 -2.70
CA ILE A 69 28.97 19.04 -1.79
C ILE A 69 28.32 18.86 -0.41
N SER A 70 27.61 19.88 0.09
CA SER A 70 26.90 19.77 1.36
C SER A 70 25.68 18.85 1.27
N ALA A 71 24.86 18.92 0.22
CA ALA A 71 23.70 18.05 0.05
C ALA A 71 24.08 16.54 0.03
N LEU A 72 25.18 16.18 -0.63
CA LEU A 72 25.71 14.81 -0.63
C LEU A 72 26.14 14.32 0.77
N GLY A 73 26.74 15.20 1.58
CA GLY A 73 27.34 14.82 2.87
C GLY A 73 26.40 14.95 4.07
N ILE A 74 25.43 15.88 4.03
CA ILE A 74 24.70 16.32 5.22
C ILE A 74 23.80 15.24 5.83
N PHE A 75 23.34 14.26 5.05
CA PHE A 75 22.51 13.16 5.54
C PHE A 75 23.16 12.43 6.73
N TRP A 76 24.45 12.10 6.64
CA TRP A 76 25.20 11.41 7.71
C TRP A 76 25.35 12.26 8.98
N VAL A 77 25.41 13.57 8.84
CA VAL A 77 25.43 14.52 9.97
C VAL A 77 24.04 14.64 10.59
N SER A 78 23.01 14.76 9.75
CA SER A 78 21.60 14.85 10.15
C SER A 78 21.15 13.62 10.94
N GLU A 79 21.48 12.42 10.46
CA GLU A 79 21.18 11.16 11.16
C GLU A 79 21.90 11.03 12.51
N ARG A 80 23.07 11.66 12.71
CA ARG A 80 23.84 11.60 13.97
C ARG A 80 23.47 12.70 14.96
N CYS A 81 23.37 13.94 14.48
CA CYS A 81 23.25 15.14 15.32
C CYS A 81 21.80 15.53 15.63
N GLY A 82 20.83 15.04 14.84
CA GLY A 82 19.45 15.51 14.87
C GLY A 82 19.20 16.62 13.86
N ARG A 83 17.96 16.69 13.37
CA ARG A 83 17.54 17.58 12.29
C ARG A 83 17.68 19.05 12.68
N LYS A 84 17.11 19.44 13.84
CA LYS A 84 17.15 20.83 14.36
C LYS A 84 18.59 21.33 14.48
N LYS A 85 19.45 20.57 15.15
CA LYS A 85 20.86 20.97 15.35
C LYS A 85 21.61 21.11 14.02
N THR A 86 21.33 20.24 13.06
CA THR A 86 21.95 20.27 11.73
C THR A 86 21.51 21.50 10.93
N ILE A 87 20.22 21.88 10.97
CA ILE A 87 19.74 23.12 10.34
C ILE A 87 20.35 24.36 11.01
N GLN A 88 20.43 24.39 12.35
CA GLN A 88 21.07 25.50 13.08
C GLN A 88 22.55 25.67 12.70
N ALA A 89 23.30 24.57 12.61
CA ALA A 89 24.69 24.60 12.16
C ALA A 89 24.82 25.05 10.69
N ALA A 90 23.97 24.55 9.80
CA ALA A 90 23.92 24.93 8.40
C ALA A 90 23.67 26.44 8.21
N MET A 91 22.72 27.01 8.95
CA MET A 91 22.43 28.45 8.91
C MET A 91 23.57 29.30 9.51
N ALA A 92 24.30 28.80 10.52
CA ALA A 92 25.49 29.48 11.03
C ALA A 92 26.62 29.53 9.99
N VAL A 93 26.85 28.43 9.26
CA VAL A 93 27.80 28.36 8.14
C VAL A 93 27.36 29.27 6.99
N PHE A 94 26.07 29.30 6.67
CA PHE A 94 25.51 30.22 5.67
C PHE A 94 25.80 31.69 6.04
N CYS A 95 25.48 32.10 7.27
CA CYS A 95 25.76 33.45 7.76
C CYS A 95 27.26 33.80 7.73
N LEU A 96 28.15 32.85 8.05
CA LEU A 96 29.60 33.06 7.92
C LEU A 96 30.01 33.32 6.47
N GLY A 97 29.46 32.55 5.52
CA GLY A 97 29.67 32.77 4.08
C GLY A 97 29.19 34.15 3.61
N VAL A 98 28.02 34.60 4.08
CA VAL A 98 27.50 35.93 3.75
C VAL A 98 28.34 37.05 4.37
N VAL A 99 28.86 36.88 5.60
CA VAL A 99 29.82 37.84 6.20
C VAL A 99 31.06 37.97 5.32
N LEU A 100 31.64 36.86 4.86
CA LEU A 100 32.82 36.86 3.96
C LEU A 100 32.53 37.54 2.61
N GLN A 101 31.29 37.49 2.11
CA GLN A 101 30.89 38.22 0.90
C GLN A 101 30.76 39.73 1.14
N VAL A 102 30.26 40.17 2.31
CA VAL A 102 29.96 41.58 2.61
C VAL A 102 31.18 42.37 3.10
N VAL A 103 32.16 41.71 3.73
CA VAL A 103 33.40 42.34 4.22
C VAL A 103 34.08 43.16 3.10
N PRO A 104 34.45 44.44 3.35
CA PRO A 104 35.05 45.32 2.36
C PRO A 104 36.53 44.97 2.09
N SER A 105 36.76 43.77 1.57
CA SER A 105 38.07 43.23 1.19
C SER A 105 38.52 43.68 -0.21
N HIS A 106 37.59 44.16 -1.04
CA HIS A 106 37.77 44.45 -2.48
C HIS A 106 38.37 43.28 -3.28
N SER A 107 38.28 42.05 -2.75
CA SER A 107 38.87 40.84 -3.32
C SER A 107 37.79 39.87 -3.79
N LEU A 108 37.73 39.64 -5.11
CA LEU A 108 36.84 38.63 -5.69
C LEU A 108 37.11 37.24 -5.11
N VAL A 109 38.35 36.91 -4.74
CA VAL A 109 38.70 35.63 -4.10
C VAL A 109 38.02 35.49 -2.73
N CYS A 110 37.99 36.56 -1.93
CA CYS A 110 37.27 36.57 -0.65
C CYS A 110 35.76 36.41 -0.85
N PHE A 111 35.20 37.12 -1.83
CA PHE A 111 33.78 37.00 -2.20
C PHE A 111 33.42 35.58 -2.69
N TYR A 112 34.26 34.98 -3.53
CA TYR A 112 34.11 33.61 -4.05
C TYR A 112 34.23 32.54 -2.97
N ILE A 113 35.13 32.69 -2.00
CA ILE A 113 35.19 31.82 -0.82
C ILE A 113 33.90 31.98 0.01
N GLY A 114 33.43 33.22 0.23
CA GLY A 114 32.15 33.49 0.90
C GLY A 114 30.94 32.91 0.18
N ARG A 115 30.94 32.87 -1.16
CA ARG A 115 29.93 32.20 -2.00
C ARG A 115 29.93 30.69 -1.81
N PHE A 116 31.11 30.06 -1.85
CA PHE A 116 31.24 28.62 -1.61
C PHE A 116 30.81 28.22 -0.18
N VAL A 117 31.24 28.98 0.84
CA VAL A 117 30.87 28.75 2.25
C VAL A 117 29.38 28.99 2.48
N ALA A 118 28.77 30.00 1.87
CA ALA A 118 27.32 30.19 1.91
C ALA A 118 26.59 28.99 1.27
N GLY A 119 27.09 28.49 0.12
CA GLY A 119 26.60 27.27 -0.51
C GLY A 119 26.59 26.05 0.41
N LEU A 120 27.67 25.82 1.17
CA LEU A 120 27.74 24.71 2.14
C LEU A 120 26.63 24.78 3.21
N GLY A 121 26.25 25.99 3.64
CA GLY A 121 25.12 26.18 4.56
C GLY A 121 23.75 26.05 3.87
N LEU A 122 23.64 26.50 2.63
CA LEU A 122 22.39 26.50 1.87
C LEU A 122 21.96 25.09 1.43
N GLY A 123 22.87 24.30 0.86
CA GLY A 123 22.60 22.91 0.47
C GLY A 123 22.29 22.03 1.67
N ALA A 124 23.06 22.17 2.76
CA ALA A 124 22.79 21.50 4.03
C ALA A 124 21.39 21.85 4.59
N GLY A 125 21.00 23.13 4.58
CA GLY A 125 19.70 23.58 5.06
C GLY A 125 18.55 23.05 4.21
N THR A 126 18.63 23.24 2.88
CA THR A 126 17.58 22.84 1.93
C THR A 126 17.36 21.33 1.85
N ALA A 127 18.38 20.50 2.11
CA ALA A 127 18.24 19.05 2.17
C ALA A 127 17.59 18.53 3.47
N VAL A 128 17.89 19.15 4.62
CA VAL A 128 17.40 18.66 5.94
C VAL A 128 16.03 19.22 6.32
N VAL A 129 15.69 20.44 5.87
CA VAL A 129 14.42 21.10 6.18
C VAL A 129 13.16 20.32 5.73
N PRO A 130 13.08 19.79 4.49
CA PRO A 130 11.91 19.03 4.05
C PRO A 130 11.66 17.79 4.91
N ALA A 131 12.72 17.09 5.32
CA ALA A 131 12.64 15.94 6.20
C ALA A 131 12.08 16.34 7.58
N TYR A 132 12.62 17.36 8.24
CA TYR A 132 12.09 17.83 9.53
C TYR A 132 10.61 18.23 9.44
N ASN A 133 10.24 18.98 8.39
CA ASN A 133 8.86 19.42 8.20
C ASN A 133 7.91 18.21 8.02
N ALA A 134 8.30 17.22 7.22
CA ALA A 134 7.53 15.99 7.05
C ALA A 134 7.44 15.14 8.33
N GLU A 135 8.54 15.03 9.09
CA GLU A 135 8.63 14.27 10.35
C GLU A 135 7.84 14.90 11.52
N MET A 136 7.55 16.21 11.45
CA MET A 136 6.76 16.94 12.47
C MET A 136 5.30 17.19 12.06
N ALA A 137 5.00 17.30 10.77
CA ALA A 137 3.67 17.63 10.27
C ALA A 137 2.62 16.54 10.56
N PRO A 138 1.38 16.93 10.95
CA PRO A 138 0.21 16.04 10.92
C PRO A 138 -0.01 15.46 9.53
N LYS A 139 -0.48 14.22 9.45
CA LYS A 139 -0.63 13.47 8.19
C LYS A 139 -1.55 14.17 7.18
N GLU A 140 -2.56 14.89 7.67
CA GLU A 140 -3.59 15.60 6.89
C GLU A 140 -3.08 16.88 6.20
N ILE A 141 -1.95 17.46 6.66
CA ILE A 141 -1.38 18.70 6.10
C ILE A 141 0.07 18.58 5.64
N ARG A 142 0.70 17.41 5.82
CA ARG A 142 2.09 17.13 5.43
C ARG A 142 2.39 17.52 3.98
N GLY A 143 1.53 17.16 3.03
CA GLY A 143 1.69 17.53 1.61
C GLY A 143 1.72 19.05 1.40
N LYS A 144 0.76 19.77 2.00
CA LYS A 144 0.63 21.23 1.87
C LYS A 144 1.80 21.98 2.51
N LEU A 145 2.32 21.49 3.64
CA LEU A 145 3.54 22.02 4.25
C LEU A 145 4.80 21.70 3.42
N GLY A 146 4.88 20.53 2.80
CA GLY A 146 5.93 20.17 1.85
C GLY A 146 5.99 21.11 0.64
N SER A 147 4.85 21.34 -0.02
CA SER A 147 4.73 22.32 -1.11
C SER A 147 5.09 23.76 -0.68
N GLY A 148 4.96 24.07 0.61
CA GLY A 148 5.37 25.34 1.21
C GLY A 148 6.84 25.72 0.94
N MET A 149 7.75 24.76 0.78
CA MET A 149 9.15 25.03 0.41
C MET A 149 9.28 25.71 -0.95
N GLN A 150 8.57 25.20 -1.98
CA GLN A 150 8.60 25.76 -3.33
C GLN A 150 7.89 27.13 -3.40
N TRP A 151 6.84 27.32 -2.59
CA TRP A 151 6.15 28.61 -2.50
C TRP A 151 7.02 29.68 -1.81
N PHE A 152 7.72 29.31 -0.74
CA PHE A 152 8.70 30.19 -0.07
C PHE A 152 9.91 30.48 -0.97
N PHE A 153 10.37 29.52 -1.78
CA PHE A 153 11.38 29.77 -2.81
C PHE A 153 10.93 30.84 -3.82
N ALA A 154 9.70 30.75 -4.34
CA ALA A 154 9.17 31.78 -5.23
C ALA A 154 9.01 33.15 -4.54
N LEU A 155 8.62 33.17 -3.25
CA LEU A 155 8.58 34.38 -2.42
C LEU A 155 9.98 35.00 -2.23
N GLY A 156 11.01 34.16 -2.08
CA GLY A 156 12.42 34.56 -2.03
C GLY A 156 12.82 35.29 -3.30
N VAL A 157 12.67 34.63 -4.45
CA VAL A 157 12.98 35.19 -5.78
C VAL A 157 12.26 36.52 -6.00
N MET A 158 10.96 36.58 -5.67
CA MET A 158 10.16 37.80 -5.77
C MET A 158 10.75 38.95 -4.95
N LEU A 159 10.97 38.76 -3.64
CA LEU A 159 11.45 39.83 -2.77
C LEU A 159 12.87 40.27 -3.11
N SER A 160 13.77 39.35 -3.50
CA SER A 160 15.13 39.71 -3.93
C SER A 160 15.15 40.67 -5.12
N TYR A 161 14.37 40.42 -6.19
CA TYR A 161 14.33 41.33 -7.33
C TYR A 161 13.75 42.71 -6.99
N TRP A 162 12.72 42.77 -6.14
CA TRP A 162 12.15 44.03 -5.69
C TRP A 162 13.13 44.81 -4.79
N ILE A 163 13.94 44.11 -3.99
CA ILE A 163 15.01 44.72 -3.19
C ILE A 163 16.13 45.26 -4.09
N ASP A 164 16.59 44.50 -5.09
CA ASP A 164 17.58 44.97 -6.06
C ASP A 164 17.08 46.19 -6.84
N TYR A 165 15.82 46.16 -7.31
CA TYR A 165 15.20 47.32 -7.97
C TYR A 165 15.11 48.53 -7.02
N ALA A 166 14.62 48.35 -5.79
CA ALA A 166 14.51 49.41 -4.79
C ALA A 166 15.89 50.03 -4.45
N VAL A 167 16.91 49.20 -4.27
CA VAL A 167 18.28 49.62 -3.97
C VAL A 167 18.94 50.28 -5.19
N LYS A 168 18.63 49.82 -6.41
CA LYS A 168 19.07 50.44 -7.67
C LYS A 168 18.51 51.85 -7.88
N ILE A 169 17.26 52.12 -7.47
CA ILE A 169 16.63 53.44 -7.64
C ILE A 169 16.85 54.39 -6.45
N THR A 170 16.98 53.87 -5.23
CA THR A 170 17.03 54.68 -4.01
C THR A 170 18.44 55.03 -3.56
N LEU A 171 19.43 54.15 -3.76
CA LEU A 171 20.79 54.37 -3.23
C LEU A 171 21.76 54.91 -4.31
N PRO A 172 22.65 55.85 -3.95
CA PRO A 172 23.72 56.29 -4.84
C PRO A 172 24.74 55.17 -5.10
N VAL A 173 25.42 55.24 -6.24
CA VAL A 173 26.43 54.25 -6.65
C VAL A 173 27.58 54.23 -5.64
N SER A 174 27.56 53.22 -4.77
CA SER A 174 28.46 53.02 -3.63
C SER A 174 28.38 51.55 -3.20
N SER A 175 29.38 51.04 -2.48
CA SER A 175 29.48 49.61 -2.12
C SER A 175 28.25 49.07 -1.37
N LYS A 176 27.60 49.94 -0.58
CA LYS A 176 26.32 49.68 0.10
C LYS A 176 25.23 49.17 -0.84
N GLN A 177 25.25 49.55 -2.11
CA GLN A 177 24.24 49.19 -3.10
C GLN A 177 24.25 47.68 -3.45
N TRP A 178 25.38 46.97 -3.35
CA TRP A 178 25.38 45.50 -3.43
C TRP A 178 25.52 44.83 -2.06
N GLN A 179 26.24 45.46 -1.12
CA GLN A 179 26.41 44.92 0.23
C GLN A 179 25.09 44.77 1.01
N ILE A 180 24.11 45.66 0.80
CA ILE A 180 22.82 45.59 1.51
C ILE A 180 21.98 44.38 1.04
N PRO A 181 21.70 44.16 -0.27
CA PRO A 181 21.04 42.94 -0.74
C PRO A 181 21.75 41.65 -0.30
N VAL A 182 23.08 41.59 -0.41
CA VAL A 182 23.85 40.39 0.02
C VAL A 182 23.73 40.18 1.53
N GLY A 183 23.96 41.21 2.35
CA GLY A 183 23.97 41.11 3.81
C GLY A 183 22.59 40.84 4.42
N LEU A 184 21.52 41.29 3.76
CA LEU A 184 20.15 41.07 4.23
C LEU A 184 19.77 39.59 4.31
N GLN A 185 20.45 38.70 3.56
CA GLN A 185 20.33 37.23 3.67
C GLN A 185 20.59 36.70 5.09
N MET A 186 21.43 37.38 5.89
CA MET A 186 21.69 36.98 7.27
C MET A 186 20.46 37.09 8.17
N VAL A 187 19.47 37.93 7.82
CA VAL A 187 18.25 38.12 8.62
C VAL A 187 17.36 36.87 8.59
N PRO A 188 16.87 36.36 7.44
CA PRO A 188 16.09 35.12 7.40
C PRO A 188 16.87 33.89 7.89
N ALA A 189 18.18 33.81 7.62
CA ALA A 189 19.03 32.72 8.13
C ALA A 189 19.19 32.76 9.66
N GLY A 190 19.44 33.95 10.22
CA GLY A 190 19.48 34.16 11.68
C GLY A 190 18.12 33.92 12.34
N VAL A 191 17.03 34.39 11.73
CA VAL A 191 15.65 34.15 12.20
C VAL A 191 15.34 32.66 12.24
N LEU A 192 15.68 31.89 11.20
CA LEU A 192 15.50 30.43 11.18
C LEU A 192 16.37 29.74 12.25
N ALA A 193 17.66 30.07 12.31
CA ALA A 193 18.59 29.47 13.28
C ALA A 193 18.21 29.74 14.74
N LEU A 194 17.76 30.97 15.03
CA LEU A 194 17.37 31.38 16.39
C LEU A 194 15.99 30.88 16.77
N GLY A 195 14.99 30.97 15.88
CA GLY A 195 13.63 30.49 16.16
C GLY A 195 13.56 28.97 16.37
N LEU A 196 14.45 28.21 15.72
CA LEU A 196 14.64 26.78 15.98
C LEU A 196 14.99 26.46 17.45
N PHE A 197 15.57 27.38 18.24
CA PHE A 197 15.77 27.13 19.67
C PHE A 197 14.44 26.89 20.40
N GLY A 198 13.38 27.62 20.04
CA GLY A 198 12.03 27.49 20.60
C GLY A 198 11.20 26.31 20.08
N MET A 199 11.76 25.49 19.19
CA MET A 199 11.11 24.30 18.63
C MET A 199 11.76 23.01 19.19
N PRO A 200 11.03 21.90 19.34
CA PRO A 200 11.61 20.61 19.73
C PRO A 200 12.42 19.96 18.59
N GLU A 201 13.08 18.83 18.87
CA GLU A 201 13.72 17.99 17.84
C GLU A 201 12.69 17.03 17.22
N SER A 202 12.97 16.54 15.99
CA SER A 202 12.06 15.69 15.22
C SER A 202 11.56 14.47 15.98
N VAL A 203 10.23 14.27 16.00
CA VAL A 203 9.57 13.09 16.63
C VAL A 203 10.09 11.79 16.02
N ARG A 204 10.09 11.67 14.68
CA ARG A 204 10.55 10.46 13.99
C ARG A 204 12.04 10.20 14.24
N TRP A 205 12.88 11.24 14.24
CA TRP A 205 14.32 11.07 14.50
C TRP A 205 14.60 10.67 15.96
N LEU A 206 13.90 11.26 16.95
CA LEU A 206 14.04 10.88 18.35
C LEU A 206 13.62 9.42 18.58
N ALA A 207 12.51 8.99 17.95
CA ALA A 207 12.10 7.58 17.94
C ALA A 207 13.12 6.67 17.22
N LYS A 208 13.70 7.09 16.08
CA LYS A 208 14.80 6.39 15.36
C LYS A 208 16.10 6.28 16.18
N LYS A 209 16.18 6.95 17.34
CA LYS A 209 17.25 6.81 18.35
C LYS A 209 16.81 6.14 19.66
N GLY A 210 15.60 5.58 19.72
CA GLY A 210 15.03 4.96 20.92
C GLY A 210 14.68 5.94 22.04
N ARG A 211 14.73 7.26 21.80
CA ARG A 211 14.48 8.32 22.78
C ARG A 211 12.98 8.64 22.85
N PHE A 212 12.19 7.61 23.19
CA PHE A 212 10.74 7.66 23.08
C PHE A 212 10.09 8.73 23.96
N ASP A 213 10.61 9.00 25.17
CA ASP A 213 10.04 10.02 26.06
C ASP A 213 10.20 11.43 25.48
N GLU A 214 11.36 11.74 24.90
CA GLU A 214 11.60 13.01 24.20
C GLU A 214 10.78 13.11 22.91
N ALA A 215 10.59 12.00 22.19
CA ALA A 215 9.74 11.94 21.01
C ALA A 215 8.26 12.23 21.38
N TRP A 216 7.81 11.69 22.51
CA TRP A 216 6.47 11.94 23.07
C TRP A 216 6.30 13.41 23.47
N GLU A 217 7.24 14.00 24.23
CA GLU A 217 7.19 15.43 24.58
C GLU A 217 7.23 16.34 23.33
N SER A 218 8.01 15.98 22.30
CA SER A 218 8.04 16.69 21.02
C SER A 218 6.69 16.64 20.30
N LEU A 219 6.06 15.46 20.23
CA LEU A 219 4.74 15.30 19.60
C LEU A 219 3.64 16.04 20.39
N LYS A 220 3.62 15.89 21.71
CA LYS A 220 2.70 16.62 22.60
C LYS A 220 2.84 18.13 22.45
N TRP A 221 4.06 18.66 22.36
CA TRP A 221 4.27 20.08 22.08
C TRP A 221 3.74 20.47 20.70
N MET A 222 3.97 19.64 19.68
CA MET A 222 3.59 19.94 18.30
C MET A 222 2.06 19.89 18.09
N ARG A 223 1.37 18.92 18.71
CA ARG A 223 -0.11 18.75 18.66
C ARG A 223 -0.84 19.55 19.75
N ALA A 224 -0.12 20.05 20.76
CA ALA A 224 -0.66 20.75 21.93
C ALA A 224 -1.87 20.00 22.56
N SER A 225 -1.69 18.70 22.78
CA SER A 225 -2.68 17.76 23.32
C SER A 225 -1.98 16.50 23.82
N GLU A 226 -2.55 15.83 24.83
CA GLU A 226 -2.10 14.51 25.33
C GLU A 226 -3.18 13.41 25.16
N GLY A 227 -4.24 13.72 24.40
CA GLY A 227 -5.43 12.87 24.25
C GLY A 227 -5.17 11.53 23.54
N PRO A 228 -6.16 10.62 23.54
CA PRO A 228 -6.03 9.29 22.94
C PRO A 228 -5.65 9.33 21.45
N GLU A 229 -6.15 10.31 20.70
CA GLU A 229 -5.77 10.59 19.30
C GLU A 229 -4.25 10.76 19.12
N VAL A 230 -3.59 11.51 20.02
CA VAL A 230 -2.15 11.78 19.94
C VAL A 230 -1.33 10.57 20.39
N LYS A 231 -1.87 9.75 21.31
CA LYS A 231 -1.28 8.45 21.69
C LYS A 231 -1.38 7.44 20.55
N ALA A 232 -2.49 7.42 19.82
CA ALA A 232 -2.64 6.63 18.61
C ALA A 232 -1.64 7.08 17.54
N GLU A 233 -1.54 8.38 17.25
CA GLU A 233 -0.52 8.91 16.31
C GLU A 233 0.91 8.57 16.74
N PHE A 234 1.23 8.63 18.04
CA PHE A 234 2.55 8.22 18.53
C PHE A 234 2.83 6.73 18.30
N ASN A 235 1.83 5.87 18.51
CA ASN A 235 1.93 4.45 18.26
C ASN A 235 2.01 4.13 16.76
N GLU A 236 1.25 4.81 15.89
CA GLU A 236 1.40 4.76 14.43
C GLU A 236 2.85 5.09 14.00
N ILE A 237 3.41 6.18 14.54
CA ILE A 237 4.79 6.60 14.26
C ILE A 237 5.81 5.56 14.75
N ARG A 238 5.56 4.89 15.88
CA ARG A 238 6.43 3.83 16.40
C ARG A 238 6.37 2.56 15.55
N VAL A 239 5.16 2.07 15.23
CA VAL A 239 4.98 0.86 14.42
C VAL A 239 5.56 1.05 13.02
N GLY A 240 5.19 2.13 12.32
CA GLY A 240 5.73 2.43 10.99
C GLY A 240 7.24 2.78 10.96
N LEU A 241 7.86 2.96 12.12
CA LEU A 241 9.33 3.07 12.27
C LEU A 241 9.96 1.70 12.54
N GLU A 242 9.36 0.84 13.37
CA GLU A 242 9.78 -0.56 13.51
C GLU A 242 9.73 -1.27 12.14
N GLU A 243 8.70 -1.02 11.34
CA GLU A 243 8.57 -1.52 9.97
C GLU A 243 9.61 -0.92 9.00
N GLU A 244 9.92 0.38 9.09
CA GLU A 244 10.97 1.02 8.28
C GLU A 244 12.37 0.46 8.59
N LEU A 245 12.65 0.22 9.87
CA LEU A 245 13.90 -0.40 10.31
C LEU A 245 14.01 -1.84 9.79
N ARG A 246 13.00 -2.68 10.01
CA ARG A 246 12.92 -4.05 9.48
C ARG A 246 13.03 -4.10 7.95
N ALA A 247 12.36 -3.19 7.24
CA ALA A 247 12.45 -3.10 5.78
C ALA A 247 13.85 -2.70 5.28
N THR A 248 14.67 -2.07 6.12
CA THR A 248 16.05 -1.61 5.80
C THR A 248 17.12 -2.53 6.42
N GLU A 249 16.75 -3.49 7.27
CA GLU A 249 17.67 -4.48 7.82
C GLU A 249 18.32 -5.34 6.71
N GLY A 250 19.59 -5.65 6.89
CA GLY A 250 20.40 -6.35 5.89
C GLY A 250 20.73 -5.56 4.61
N PHE A 251 20.34 -4.28 4.50
CA PHE A 251 20.52 -3.50 3.26
C PHE A 251 21.97 -3.51 2.72
N ASN A 252 22.14 -4.08 1.53
CA ASN A 252 23.38 -4.13 0.79
C ASN A 252 23.37 -3.06 -0.32
N LYS A 253 24.43 -2.27 -0.42
CA LYS A 253 24.59 -1.23 -1.47
C LYS A 253 24.48 -1.78 -2.90
N ARG A 254 24.67 -3.09 -3.11
CA ARG A 254 24.46 -3.76 -4.41
C ARG A 254 23.00 -3.77 -4.86
N GLU A 255 22.03 -3.73 -3.94
CA GLU A 255 20.58 -3.72 -4.25
C GLU A 255 20.18 -2.50 -5.10
N LEU A 256 20.90 -1.38 -4.96
CA LEU A 256 20.71 -0.16 -5.76
C LEU A 256 21.02 -0.38 -7.26
N LEU A 257 21.76 -1.43 -7.61
CA LEU A 257 22.16 -1.77 -8.98
C LEU A 257 21.20 -2.78 -9.65
N GLU A 258 20.21 -3.29 -8.91
CA GLU A 258 19.18 -4.20 -9.45
C GLU A 258 18.36 -3.52 -10.55
N PRO A 259 17.84 -4.26 -11.54
CA PRO A 259 17.19 -3.68 -12.73
C PRO A 259 16.07 -2.66 -12.45
N ALA A 260 15.24 -2.90 -11.43
CA ALA A 260 14.19 -1.98 -11.01
C ALA A 260 14.75 -0.78 -10.22
N ASN A 261 15.62 -1.03 -9.23
CA ASN A 261 16.17 0.00 -8.35
C ASN A 261 17.08 0.98 -9.09
N ARG A 262 17.92 0.49 -10.00
CA ARG A 262 18.74 1.35 -10.88
C ARG A 262 17.88 2.22 -11.80
N TYR A 263 16.74 1.71 -12.26
CA TYR A 263 15.82 2.44 -13.14
C TYR A 263 15.04 3.52 -12.37
N ARG A 264 14.54 3.21 -11.17
CA ARG A 264 14.00 4.21 -10.21
C ARG A 264 15.03 5.32 -9.94
N LEU A 265 16.28 4.95 -9.67
CA LEU A 265 17.38 5.89 -9.40
C LEU A 265 17.71 6.76 -10.61
N LEU A 266 17.83 6.16 -11.81
CA LEU A 266 18.05 6.89 -13.06
C LEU A 266 16.90 7.85 -13.39
N LEU A 267 15.64 7.46 -13.12
CA LEU A 267 14.49 8.37 -13.26
C LEU A 267 14.55 9.54 -12.26
N ALA A 268 14.95 9.31 -11.01
CA ALA A 268 15.09 10.38 -10.03
C ALA A 268 16.19 11.39 -10.39
N VAL A 269 17.32 10.89 -10.89
CA VAL A 269 18.42 11.70 -11.46
C VAL A 269 17.91 12.46 -12.69
N PHE A 270 17.23 11.78 -13.62
CA PHE A 270 16.68 12.39 -14.83
C PHE A 270 15.68 13.51 -14.51
N MET A 271 14.79 13.33 -13.54
CA MET A 271 13.75 14.31 -13.21
C MET A 271 14.31 15.65 -12.72
N PHE A 272 15.35 15.63 -11.88
CA PHE A 272 16.02 16.86 -11.44
C PHE A 272 17.04 17.40 -12.44
N CYS A 273 17.63 16.56 -13.30
CA CYS A 273 18.36 17.01 -14.48
C CYS A 273 17.42 17.81 -15.41
N GLY A 274 16.30 17.20 -15.81
CA GLY A 274 15.29 17.78 -16.71
C GLY A 274 14.72 19.10 -16.19
N GLN A 275 14.45 19.20 -14.88
CA GLN A 275 14.06 20.46 -14.24
C GLN A 275 15.04 21.61 -14.56
N GLN A 276 16.35 21.36 -14.51
CA GLN A 276 17.36 22.39 -14.81
C GLN A 276 17.56 22.57 -16.33
N CYS A 277 17.36 21.52 -17.13
CA CYS A 277 17.38 21.57 -18.60
C CYS A 277 16.31 22.49 -19.21
N THR A 278 15.23 22.80 -18.50
CA THR A 278 14.24 23.83 -18.91
C THR A 278 14.81 25.26 -18.98
N GLY A 279 16.01 25.50 -18.44
CA GLY A 279 16.61 26.83 -18.34
C GLY A 279 15.95 27.77 -17.34
N MET A 280 14.80 27.43 -16.75
CA MET A 280 14.00 28.34 -15.91
C MET A 280 14.67 28.72 -14.58
N THR A 281 15.63 27.93 -14.08
CA THR A 281 16.50 28.30 -12.96
C THR A 281 17.57 29.31 -13.40
N ALA A 282 18.18 29.11 -14.57
CA ALA A 282 19.19 30.03 -15.11
C ALA A 282 18.57 31.39 -15.51
N LEU A 283 17.33 31.38 -16.01
CA LEU A 283 16.49 32.57 -16.19
C LEU A 283 16.19 33.31 -14.88
N ALA A 284 16.23 32.63 -13.73
CA ALA A 284 16.12 33.29 -12.43
C ALA A 284 17.46 33.94 -12.01
N TYR A 285 18.58 33.20 -12.05
CA TYR A 285 19.89 33.76 -11.71
C TYR A 285 20.33 34.91 -12.61
N PHE A 286 19.95 34.88 -13.89
CA PHE A 286 20.38 35.86 -14.90
C PHE A 286 19.23 36.68 -15.50
N GLY A 287 18.11 36.79 -14.78
CA GLY A 287 16.90 37.48 -15.24
C GLY A 287 17.14 38.87 -15.84
N PRO A 288 17.88 39.78 -15.17
CA PRO A 288 18.13 41.12 -15.72
C PRO A 288 18.94 41.07 -17.02
N GLN A 289 19.89 40.14 -17.14
CA GLN A 289 20.70 39.94 -18.33
C GLN A 289 19.86 39.37 -19.50
N PHE A 290 18.94 38.44 -19.23
CA PHE A 290 18.01 37.93 -20.22
C PHE A 290 17.04 39.02 -20.72
N PHE A 291 16.46 39.82 -19.82
CA PHE A 291 15.60 40.91 -20.24
C PHE A 291 16.36 42.02 -20.97
N LYS A 292 17.63 42.29 -20.64
CA LYS A 292 18.50 43.18 -21.45
C LYS A 292 18.70 42.69 -22.89
N LEU A 293 18.91 41.40 -23.09
CA LEU A 293 19.03 40.79 -24.43
C LEU A 293 17.75 40.98 -25.26
N LEU A 294 16.58 40.92 -24.61
CA LEU A 294 15.27 41.02 -25.26
C LEU A 294 14.80 42.47 -25.51
N VAL A 295 14.86 43.36 -24.51
CA VAL A 295 14.29 44.73 -24.59
C VAL A 295 15.32 45.86 -24.64
N GLY A 296 16.62 45.55 -24.70
CA GLY A 296 17.69 46.53 -24.79
C GLY A 296 18.26 46.99 -23.44
N ASN A 297 19.28 47.85 -23.50
CA ASN A 297 20.26 48.00 -22.42
C ASN A 297 19.85 48.93 -21.24
N ASN A 298 18.56 49.00 -20.91
CA ASN A 298 18.03 49.83 -19.83
C ASN A 298 17.94 49.06 -18.50
N THR A 299 19.01 49.08 -17.70
CA THR A 299 19.10 48.37 -16.40
C THR A 299 17.89 48.57 -15.49
N ASN A 300 17.34 49.79 -15.38
CA ASN A 300 16.20 50.05 -14.49
C ASN A 300 14.93 49.33 -14.99
N GLN A 301 14.71 49.29 -16.30
CA GLN A 301 13.58 48.58 -16.92
C GLN A 301 13.75 47.07 -16.83
N SER A 302 14.95 46.53 -17.06
CA SER A 302 15.23 45.10 -16.92
C SER A 302 15.00 44.61 -15.49
N LEU A 303 15.40 45.38 -14.47
CA LEU A 303 15.16 45.08 -13.06
C LEU A 303 13.68 45.20 -12.64
N LEU A 304 12.93 46.13 -13.24
CA LEU A 304 11.48 46.21 -13.04
C LEU A 304 10.77 44.98 -13.64
N ILE A 305 11.19 44.54 -14.83
CA ILE A 305 10.65 43.33 -15.47
C ILE A 305 10.97 42.08 -14.65
N THR A 306 12.17 41.94 -14.05
CA THR A 306 12.43 40.83 -13.11
C THR A 306 11.55 40.90 -11.86
N GLY A 307 11.32 42.08 -11.28
CA GLY A 307 10.38 42.24 -10.15
C GLY A 307 8.97 41.72 -10.46
N LEU A 308 8.46 42.03 -11.67
CA LEU A 308 7.18 41.53 -12.17
C LEU A 308 7.19 40.02 -12.43
N PHE A 309 8.26 39.49 -13.04
CA PHE A 309 8.47 38.06 -13.28
C PHE A 309 8.52 37.26 -11.97
N GLY A 310 9.19 37.79 -10.93
CA GLY A 310 9.19 37.20 -9.59
C GLY A 310 7.81 37.18 -8.94
N ALA A 311 7.02 38.24 -9.11
CA ALA A 311 5.63 38.29 -8.60
C ALA A 311 4.72 37.30 -9.33
N GLU A 312 4.82 37.23 -10.65
CA GLU A 312 4.13 36.21 -11.47
C GLU A 312 4.53 34.80 -11.05
N LYS A 313 5.84 34.54 -10.85
CA LYS A 313 6.39 33.26 -10.36
C LYS A 313 5.83 32.83 -8.99
N PHE A 314 5.57 33.78 -8.08
CA PHE A 314 4.99 33.53 -6.76
C PHE A 314 3.48 33.27 -6.80
N ILE A 315 2.76 34.02 -7.64
CA ILE A 315 1.30 33.87 -7.81
C ILE A 315 0.97 32.53 -8.51
N THR A 316 1.65 32.20 -9.61
CA THR A 316 1.37 31.01 -10.41
C THR A 316 1.59 29.72 -9.64
N VAL A 317 2.70 29.59 -8.91
CA VAL A 317 2.96 28.39 -8.10
C VAL A 317 2.02 28.30 -6.89
N GLY A 318 1.59 29.43 -6.33
CA GLY A 318 0.55 29.47 -5.31
C GLY A 318 -0.78 28.91 -5.83
N ILE A 319 -1.20 29.33 -7.02
CA ILE A 319 -2.40 28.81 -7.69
C ILE A 319 -2.25 27.31 -7.98
N TYR A 320 -1.12 26.87 -8.53
CA TYR A 320 -0.88 25.45 -8.79
C TYR A 320 -0.96 24.60 -7.50
N ILE A 321 -0.27 25.00 -6.44
CA ILE A 321 -0.23 24.28 -5.15
C ILE A 321 -1.62 24.19 -4.52
N LEU A 322 -2.41 25.27 -4.58
CA LEU A 322 -3.72 25.36 -3.93
C LEU A 322 -4.85 24.67 -4.69
N PHE A 323 -4.76 24.55 -6.02
CA PHE A 323 -5.89 24.09 -6.86
C PHE A 323 -5.59 22.92 -7.81
N PHE A 324 -4.35 22.74 -8.29
CA PHE A 324 -4.07 21.83 -9.42
C PHE A 324 -3.14 20.66 -9.11
N SER A 325 -2.34 20.77 -8.05
CA SER A 325 -1.32 19.79 -7.62
C SER A 325 -1.83 18.35 -7.47
N GLU A 326 -3.05 18.16 -6.96
CA GLU A 326 -3.70 16.85 -6.81
C GLU A 326 -4.59 16.47 -8.02
N MET A 327 -5.00 17.46 -8.84
CA MET A 327 -5.92 17.25 -9.96
C MET A 327 -5.23 16.64 -11.21
N TRP A 328 -3.98 16.98 -11.50
CA TRP A 328 -3.32 16.62 -12.75
C TRP A 328 -2.38 15.39 -12.63
N GLY A 329 -2.26 14.63 -13.72
CA GLY A 329 -1.35 13.48 -13.82
C GLY A 329 0.11 13.95 -13.99
N ARG A 330 1.04 13.30 -13.30
CA ARG A 330 2.45 13.74 -13.28
C ARG A 330 3.07 13.64 -14.67
N LYS A 331 2.85 12.53 -15.39
CA LYS A 331 3.45 12.28 -16.70
C LYS A 331 2.90 13.20 -17.79
N PRO A 332 1.57 13.34 -18.02
CA PRO A 332 1.03 14.26 -19.01
C PRO A 332 1.48 15.71 -18.80
N THR A 333 1.41 16.21 -17.56
CA THR A 333 1.79 17.60 -17.27
C THR A 333 3.27 17.87 -17.57
N LEU A 334 4.17 16.92 -17.32
CA LEU A 334 5.60 17.09 -17.61
C LEU A 334 5.91 17.16 -19.12
N TRP A 335 5.44 16.22 -19.95
CA TRP A 335 5.79 16.25 -21.38
C TRP A 335 5.03 17.33 -22.16
N ILE A 336 3.75 17.58 -21.84
CA ILE A 336 2.97 18.64 -22.50
C ILE A 336 3.57 20.01 -22.19
N SER A 337 3.90 20.28 -20.92
CA SER A 337 4.50 21.56 -20.55
C SER A 337 5.86 21.79 -21.22
N ALA A 338 6.73 20.78 -21.30
CA ALA A 338 8.01 20.89 -21.99
C ALA A 338 7.84 21.30 -23.47
N LEU A 339 6.90 20.68 -24.21
CA LEU A 339 6.61 21.09 -25.59
C LEU A 339 6.07 22.54 -25.69
N LEU A 340 5.24 22.98 -24.72
CA LEU A 340 4.73 24.35 -24.69
C LEU A 340 5.83 25.38 -24.34
N MET A 341 6.75 25.04 -23.43
CA MET A 341 7.91 25.88 -23.10
C MET A 341 8.86 26.00 -24.30
N ALA A 342 9.18 24.88 -24.96
CA ALA A 342 9.95 24.87 -26.19
C ALA A 342 9.33 25.74 -27.29
N GLY A 343 8.01 25.65 -27.49
CA GLY A 343 7.27 26.52 -28.41
C GLY A 343 7.44 28.01 -28.09
N CYS A 344 7.32 28.40 -26.81
CA CYS A 344 7.54 29.77 -26.37
C CYS A 344 8.98 30.25 -26.62
N PHE A 345 9.99 29.43 -26.29
CA PHE A 345 11.41 29.76 -26.52
C PHE A 345 11.79 29.83 -28.00
N ILE A 346 11.19 28.99 -28.87
CA ILE A 346 11.34 29.10 -30.32
C ILE A 346 10.74 30.42 -30.82
N VAL A 347 9.54 30.79 -30.38
CA VAL A 347 8.92 32.09 -30.73
C VAL A 347 9.79 33.26 -30.27
N VAL A 348 10.32 33.23 -29.05
CA VAL A 348 11.26 34.27 -28.55
C VAL A 348 12.50 34.37 -29.44
N THR A 349 13.11 33.24 -29.83
CA THR A 349 14.29 33.23 -30.71
C THR A 349 13.95 33.80 -32.09
N VAL A 350 12.88 33.32 -32.73
CA VAL A 350 12.49 33.74 -34.08
C VAL A 350 12.11 35.23 -34.10
N VAL A 351 11.35 35.72 -33.13
CA VAL A 351 10.98 37.15 -33.04
C VAL A 351 12.22 38.02 -32.81
N LYS A 352 13.19 37.56 -32.00
CA LYS A 352 14.42 38.31 -31.73
C LYS A 352 15.33 38.41 -32.96
N GLU A 353 15.46 37.35 -33.75
CA GLU A 353 16.30 37.34 -34.96
C GLU A 353 15.63 37.99 -36.19
N THR A 354 14.29 38.03 -36.23
CA THR A 354 13.54 38.65 -37.36
C THR A 354 13.20 40.13 -37.14
N THR A 355 13.36 40.65 -35.93
CA THR A 355 13.11 42.07 -35.61
C THR A 355 14.43 42.85 -35.48
N PRO A 356 14.58 44.06 -36.08
CA PRO A 356 15.71 44.93 -35.83
C PRO A 356 15.92 45.24 -34.34
N GLU A 357 17.16 45.58 -33.95
CA GLU A 357 17.48 45.86 -32.54
C GLU A 357 16.61 46.99 -31.96
N PRO A 358 16.08 46.84 -30.73
CA PRO A 358 15.18 47.83 -30.15
C PRO A 358 15.94 49.08 -29.66
N ASP A 359 15.59 50.25 -30.22
CA ASP A 359 16.07 51.60 -29.86
C ASP A 359 15.62 52.07 -28.45
N ALA A 360 15.90 51.27 -27.42
CA ALA A 360 15.63 51.49 -25.99
C ALA A 360 14.19 51.87 -25.57
N LYS A 361 13.24 51.88 -26.51
CA LYS A 361 11.79 52.00 -26.27
C LYS A 361 11.14 50.62 -26.31
N ALA A 362 10.04 50.46 -25.58
CA ALA A 362 9.27 49.22 -25.60
C ALA A 362 8.62 48.99 -26.98
N THR A 363 9.23 48.16 -27.82
CA THR A 363 8.67 47.74 -29.11
C THR A 363 7.58 46.67 -28.90
N PRO A 364 6.59 46.54 -29.81
CA PRO A 364 5.59 45.48 -29.73
C PRO A 364 6.22 44.07 -29.72
N ALA A 365 7.30 43.87 -30.49
CA ALA A 365 8.09 42.63 -30.47
C ALA A 365 8.76 42.38 -29.11
N GLY A 366 9.36 43.41 -28.49
CA GLY A 366 9.95 43.33 -27.15
C GLY A 366 8.91 42.96 -26.08
N ILE A 367 7.72 43.55 -26.15
CA ILE A 367 6.59 43.21 -25.26
C ILE A 367 6.14 41.76 -25.50
N GLY A 368 6.02 41.33 -26.76
CA GLY A 368 5.66 39.96 -27.12
C GLY A 368 6.67 38.92 -26.60
N MET A 369 7.98 39.17 -26.75
CA MET A 369 9.03 38.29 -26.23
C MET A 369 8.98 38.19 -24.70
N VAL A 370 8.78 39.31 -23.99
CA VAL A 370 8.62 39.30 -22.52
C VAL A 370 7.36 38.52 -22.13
N ALA A 371 6.23 38.71 -22.82
CA ALA A 371 5.01 37.97 -22.57
C ALA A 371 5.17 36.45 -22.78
N MET A 372 5.93 36.02 -23.79
CA MET A 372 6.28 34.61 -24.00
C MET A 372 7.15 34.06 -22.85
N ILE A 373 8.14 34.81 -22.35
CA ILE A 373 8.97 34.40 -21.19
C ILE A 373 8.17 34.34 -19.87
N PHE A 374 7.13 35.15 -19.71
CA PHE A 374 6.20 35.03 -18.59
C PHE A 374 5.30 33.79 -18.78
N LEU A 375 4.83 33.50 -20.00
CA LEU A 375 4.05 32.31 -20.32
C LEU A 375 4.83 31.00 -20.10
N THR A 376 6.01 30.84 -20.73
CA THR A 376 7.27 30.59 -20.00
C THR A 376 7.20 30.00 -18.59
N ASN A 377 7.41 30.92 -17.66
CA ASN A 377 7.44 30.74 -16.22
C ASN A 377 6.11 30.24 -15.65
N SER A 378 4.96 30.71 -16.15
CA SER A 378 3.65 30.20 -15.78
C SER A 378 3.52 28.69 -16.07
N ILE A 379 3.89 28.24 -17.28
CA ILE A 379 3.87 26.84 -17.67
C ILE A 379 4.78 26.01 -16.74
N TYR A 380 6.02 26.47 -16.53
CA TYR A 380 7.00 25.80 -15.65
C TYR A 380 6.50 25.66 -14.20
N GLN A 381 5.90 26.71 -13.64
CA GLN A 381 5.42 26.72 -12.25
C GLN A 381 4.16 25.86 -12.05
N PHE A 382 3.45 25.52 -13.13
CA PHE A 382 2.39 24.51 -13.15
C PHE A 382 2.88 23.09 -13.48
N SER A 383 4.20 22.88 -13.67
CA SER A 383 4.78 21.59 -14.04
C SER A 383 6.16 21.31 -13.43
N TRP A 384 7.25 21.55 -14.15
CA TRP A 384 8.63 21.15 -13.82
C TRP A 384 9.19 21.83 -12.57
N GLY A 385 8.67 23.01 -12.19
CA GLY A 385 9.01 23.65 -10.92
C GLY A 385 8.64 22.79 -9.71
N PRO A 386 7.34 22.49 -9.49
CA PRO A 386 6.89 21.68 -8.36
C PRO A 386 6.98 20.15 -8.55
N LEU A 387 6.70 19.59 -9.73
CA LEU A 387 6.43 18.14 -9.90
C LEU A 387 7.59 17.16 -9.59
N PRO A 388 8.88 17.47 -9.84
CA PRO A 388 9.97 16.54 -9.54
C PRO A 388 10.07 16.14 -8.07
N TRP A 389 9.65 17.02 -7.14
CA TRP A 389 9.68 16.78 -5.70
C TRP A 389 8.74 15.64 -5.24
N PRO A 390 7.41 15.68 -5.48
CA PRO A 390 6.53 14.56 -5.16
C PRO A 390 6.86 13.32 -6.02
N TYR A 391 7.16 13.49 -7.31
CA TYR A 391 7.45 12.35 -8.19
C TYR A 391 8.61 11.50 -7.69
N THR A 392 9.70 12.13 -7.25
CA THR A 392 10.86 11.39 -6.72
C THR A 392 10.59 10.74 -5.35
N ALA A 393 9.66 11.25 -4.55
CA ALA A 393 9.20 10.57 -3.34
C ALA A 393 8.26 9.38 -3.65
N GLU A 394 7.44 9.49 -4.70
CA GLU A 394 6.45 8.48 -5.13
C GLU A 394 7.10 7.23 -5.77
N ILE A 395 8.22 7.36 -6.48
CA ILE A 395 8.85 6.23 -7.21
C ILE A 395 9.75 5.31 -6.38
N PHE A 396 10.13 5.68 -5.15
CA PHE A 396 11.06 4.88 -4.34
C PHE A 396 10.34 4.08 -3.24
N PRO A 397 10.59 2.77 -3.14
CA PRO A 397 10.14 1.97 -2.01
C PRO A 397 10.94 2.28 -0.74
N THR A 398 10.36 2.00 0.42
CA THR A 398 10.86 2.47 1.73
C THR A 398 12.32 2.12 1.98
N ARG A 399 12.74 0.89 1.65
CA ARG A 399 14.10 0.36 1.82
C ARG A 399 15.22 1.19 1.16
N ILE A 400 14.92 1.94 0.09
CA ILE A 400 15.92 2.77 -0.63
C ILE A 400 15.57 4.26 -0.69
N ARG A 401 14.43 4.69 -0.12
CA ARG A 401 13.88 6.05 -0.28
C ARG A 401 14.78 7.17 0.25
N GLU A 402 15.46 6.96 1.39
CA GLU A 402 16.41 7.93 1.95
C GLU A 402 17.58 8.18 0.97
N ILE A 403 18.15 7.12 0.39
CA ILE A 403 19.29 7.18 -0.54
C ILE A 403 18.86 7.74 -1.90
N GLY A 404 17.75 7.25 -2.44
CA GLY A 404 17.23 7.68 -3.75
C GLY A 404 16.89 9.17 -3.77
N THR A 405 16.19 9.66 -2.75
CA THR A 405 15.87 11.10 -2.59
C THR A 405 17.13 11.94 -2.42
N SER A 406 18.12 11.47 -1.65
CA SER A 406 19.41 12.16 -1.48
C SER A 406 20.18 12.31 -2.80
N ALA A 407 20.23 11.26 -3.61
CA ALA A 407 20.82 11.30 -4.95
C ALA A 407 20.07 12.25 -5.90
N ALA A 408 18.73 12.28 -5.82
CA ALA A 408 17.87 13.16 -6.60
C ALA A 408 18.14 14.66 -6.29
N VAL A 409 18.13 15.04 -5.01
CA VAL A 409 18.44 16.41 -4.56
C VAL A 409 19.89 16.80 -4.83
N SER A 410 20.83 15.87 -4.71
CA SER A 410 22.23 16.11 -5.10
C SER A 410 22.35 16.38 -6.62
N THR A 411 21.55 15.68 -7.43
CA THR A 411 21.49 15.91 -8.88
C THR A 411 20.94 17.30 -9.23
N GLN A 412 19.92 17.76 -8.50
CA GLN A 412 19.38 19.13 -8.65
C GLN A 412 20.47 20.20 -8.48
N TRP A 413 21.33 20.07 -7.46
CA TRP A 413 22.43 21.00 -7.24
C TRP A 413 23.55 20.87 -8.27
N LEU A 414 23.87 19.65 -8.73
CA LEU A 414 24.88 19.39 -9.75
C LEU A 414 24.52 20.04 -11.10
N PHE A 415 23.29 19.84 -11.59
CA PHE A 415 22.85 20.44 -12.85
C PHE A 415 22.58 21.94 -12.71
N ASN A 416 22.14 22.42 -11.54
CA ASN A 416 22.06 23.85 -11.26
C ASN A 416 23.45 24.52 -11.31
N PHE A 417 24.49 23.88 -10.75
CA PHE A 417 25.88 24.32 -10.94
C PHE A 417 26.27 24.37 -12.42
N LEU A 418 26.04 23.28 -13.17
CA LEU A 418 26.43 23.16 -14.57
C LEU A 418 25.81 24.26 -15.44
N PHE A 419 24.47 24.41 -15.41
CA PHE A 419 23.82 25.44 -16.20
C PHE A 419 24.19 26.85 -15.72
N SER A 420 24.23 27.12 -14.40
CA SER A 420 24.63 28.43 -13.89
C SER A 420 26.03 28.87 -14.34
N LEU A 421 26.96 27.93 -14.52
CA LEU A 421 28.27 28.22 -15.11
C LEU A 421 28.17 28.48 -16.62
N VAL A 422 27.49 27.61 -17.38
CA VAL A 422 27.52 27.62 -18.84
C VAL A 422 26.62 28.70 -19.46
N THR A 423 25.46 29.02 -18.87
CA THR A 423 24.47 29.93 -19.46
C THR A 423 25.03 31.31 -19.79
N ARG A 424 25.88 31.91 -18.95
CA ARG A 424 26.44 33.25 -19.24
C ARG A 424 27.40 33.23 -20.43
N TYR A 425 28.18 32.17 -20.61
CA TYR A 425 29.01 32.00 -21.81
C TYR A 425 28.15 31.77 -23.06
N MET A 426 27.06 30.98 -22.96
CA MET A 426 26.08 30.85 -24.04
C MET A 426 25.43 32.19 -24.41
N MET A 427 24.93 32.96 -23.46
CA MET A 427 24.35 34.29 -23.72
C MET A 427 25.34 35.26 -24.38
N ASN A 428 26.62 35.20 -23.98
CA ASN A 428 27.67 36.05 -24.53
C ASN A 428 28.07 35.67 -25.96
N SER A 429 28.13 34.38 -26.27
CA SER A 429 28.66 33.86 -27.54
C SER A 429 27.58 33.52 -28.57
N TRP A 430 26.36 33.21 -28.14
CA TRP A 430 25.24 32.78 -29.00
C TRP A 430 24.04 33.73 -28.96
N GLY A 431 24.04 34.76 -28.10
CA GLY A 431 22.94 35.72 -28.01
C GLY A 431 21.59 35.03 -27.81
N SER A 432 20.66 35.28 -28.73
CA SER A 432 19.28 34.78 -28.73
C SER A 432 19.16 33.26 -28.79
N TYR A 433 20.11 32.57 -29.45
CA TYR A 433 20.06 31.11 -29.60
C TYR A 433 20.20 30.35 -28.27
N VAL A 434 20.52 31.05 -27.17
CA VAL A 434 20.37 30.53 -25.80
C VAL A 434 18.95 29.99 -25.52
N PHE A 435 17.92 30.62 -26.06
CA PHE A 435 16.53 30.18 -25.88
C PHE A 435 16.23 28.95 -26.75
N LEU A 436 16.70 28.93 -28.00
CA LEU A 436 16.58 27.76 -28.88
C LEU A 436 17.30 26.53 -28.31
N PHE A 437 18.46 26.71 -27.68
CA PHE A 437 19.15 25.62 -26.97
C PHE A 437 18.27 25.01 -25.86
N TYR A 438 17.62 25.85 -25.03
CA TYR A 438 16.69 25.36 -24.02
C TYR A 438 15.43 24.73 -24.63
N ALA A 439 14.91 25.26 -25.74
CA ALA A 439 13.80 24.65 -26.47
C ALA A 439 14.12 23.24 -26.99
N ILE A 440 15.34 23.03 -27.50
CA ILE A 440 15.82 21.71 -27.94
C ILE A 440 15.94 20.76 -26.76
N LEU A 441 16.48 21.22 -25.62
CA LEU A 441 16.51 20.43 -24.39
C LEU A 441 15.10 20.07 -23.90
N ASP A 442 14.16 21.01 -23.88
CA ASP A 442 12.76 20.77 -23.51
C ASP A 442 12.09 19.73 -24.43
N ILE A 443 12.32 19.77 -25.75
CA ILE A 443 11.82 18.74 -26.68
C ILE A 443 12.42 17.36 -26.35
N ILE A 444 13.72 17.28 -26.06
CA ILE A 444 14.38 16.03 -25.64
C ILE A 444 13.81 15.55 -24.30
N MET A 445 13.57 16.44 -23.34
CA MET A 445 12.93 16.09 -22.06
C MET A 445 11.50 15.60 -22.26
N ALA A 446 10.71 16.22 -23.14
CA ALA A 446 9.35 15.79 -23.47
C ALA A 446 9.33 14.37 -24.05
N ILE A 447 10.23 14.07 -24.99
CA ILE A 447 10.39 12.73 -25.58
C ILE A 447 10.77 11.70 -24.50
N ILE A 448 11.75 12.01 -23.64
CA ILE A 448 12.19 11.06 -22.60
C ILE A 448 11.09 10.85 -21.54
N VAL A 449 10.35 11.90 -21.15
CA VAL A 449 9.17 11.75 -20.27
C VAL A 449 8.09 10.91 -20.94
N PHE A 450 7.80 11.14 -22.23
CA PHE A 450 6.77 10.39 -22.95
C PHE A 450 7.05 8.88 -22.97
N PHE A 451 8.29 8.46 -23.23
CA PHE A 451 8.65 7.04 -23.26
C PHE A 451 8.99 6.45 -21.87
N PHE A 452 9.87 7.09 -21.10
CA PHE A 452 10.53 6.45 -19.95
C PHE A 452 9.94 6.79 -18.58
N VAL A 453 9.23 7.91 -18.41
CA VAL A 453 8.57 8.24 -17.13
C VAL A 453 7.30 7.39 -16.99
N LYS A 454 7.08 6.82 -15.81
CA LYS A 454 5.83 6.13 -15.42
C LYS A 454 4.89 7.12 -14.72
N GLU A 455 3.58 6.98 -14.88
CA GLU A 455 2.61 7.80 -14.13
C GLU A 455 2.49 7.30 -12.68
N THR A 456 2.35 8.24 -11.73
CA THR A 456 2.29 7.98 -10.28
C THR A 456 0.99 8.50 -9.63
N LYS A 457 0.17 9.30 -10.35
CA LYS A 457 -1.06 9.85 -9.80
C LYS A 457 -2.03 8.73 -9.40
N GLY A 458 -2.42 8.72 -8.12
CA GLY A 458 -3.39 7.77 -7.60
C GLY A 458 -2.88 6.34 -7.58
N LYS A 459 -1.57 6.15 -7.40
CA LYS A 459 -0.92 4.85 -7.22
C LYS A 459 -0.36 4.69 -5.82
N SER A 460 -0.56 3.51 -5.23
CA SER A 460 0.06 3.14 -3.95
C SER A 460 1.57 2.88 -4.13
N LEU A 461 2.32 2.77 -3.03
CA LEU A 461 3.77 2.51 -3.10
C LEU A 461 4.06 1.06 -3.57
N GLU A 462 3.12 0.17 -3.30
CA GLU A 462 3.08 -1.26 -3.62
C GLU A 462 2.73 -1.47 -5.10
N GLU A 463 1.79 -0.66 -5.63
CA GLU A 463 1.58 -0.55 -7.08
C GLU A 463 2.82 0.02 -7.78
N MET A 464 3.50 1.01 -7.20
CA MET A 464 4.76 1.54 -7.73
C MET A 464 5.90 0.51 -7.64
N GLU A 465 5.91 -0.41 -6.68
CA GLU A 465 6.80 -1.57 -6.72
C GLU A 465 6.51 -2.42 -7.97
N THR A 466 5.25 -2.86 -8.13
CA THR A 466 4.78 -3.69 -9.26
C THR A 466 5.11 -3.06 -10.63
N ILE A 467 4.83 -1.77 -10.82
CA ILE A 467 5.09 -1.02 -12.05
C ILE A 467 6.57 -1.07 -12.47
N PHE A 468 7.50 -1.03 -11.50
CA PHE A 468 8.94 -1.00 -11.76
C PHE A 468 9.61 -2.38 -11.77
N HIS A 469 9.00 -3.43 -11.21
CA HIS A 469 9.49 -4.81 -11.34
C HIS A 469 8.98 -5.54 -12.60
N SER A 470 7.92 -5.02 -13.26
CA SER A 470 7.48 -5.54 -14.56
C SER A 470 8.58 -5.41 -15.65
N LYS A 471 8.86 -6.50 -16.39
CA LYS A 471 9.85 -6.54 -17.49
C LYS A 471 9.38 -5.82 -18.78
N ALA A 472 8.65 -4.72 -18.66
CA ALA A 472 8.01 -4.02 -19.77
C ALA A 472 8.99 -3.17 -20.60
N ALA A 473 9.87 -3.83 -21.36
CA ALA A 473 10.74 -3.22 -22.38
C ALA A 473 10.99 -4.22 -23.53
N PHE A 474 10.06 -4.26 -24.49
CA PHE A 474 9.94 -5.24 -25.59
C PHE A 474 9.80 -6.71 -25.15
N ASP A 475 8.58 -7.24 -25.26
CA ASP A 475 8.31 -8.67 -25.24
C ASP A 475 7.38 -9.05 -26.41
N VAL A 476 7.94 -9.69 -27.44
CA VAL A 476 7.20 -10.16 -28.62
C VAL A 476 6.23 -11.29 -28.26
N ASN A 477 6.47 -12.00 -27.15
CA ASN A 477 5.56 -13.03 -26.67
C ASN A 477 4.19 -12.47 -26.26
N ALA A 478 4.05 -11.16 -26.03
CA ALA A 478 2.73 -10.57 -25.77
C ALA A 478 1.73 -10.77 -26.94
N VAL A 479 2.21 -10.85 -28.19
CA VAL A 479 1.37 -11.14 -29.37
C VAL A 479 1.17 -12.64 -29.54
N ARG A 480 2.21 -13.45 -29.30
CA ARG A 480 2.10 -14.93 -29.30
C ARG A 480 1.21 -15.47 -28.19
N ARG A 481 0.76 -14.63 -27.26
CA ARG A 481 -0.08 -15.02 -26.13
C ARG A 481 -1.59 -14.88 -26.37
N GLU A 482 -2.06 -14.23 -27.44
CA GLU A 482 -3.51 -14.10 -27.67
C GLU A 482 -4.16 -15.32 -28.38
N THR A 483 -3.54 -16.53 -28.37
CA THR A 483 -3.91 -17.60 -29.33
C THR A 483 -4.22 -19.05 -28.86
N LEU A 484 -3.66 -19.65 -27.80
CA LEU A 484 -3.94 -21.06 -27.40
C LEU A 484 -3.70 -21.40 -25.90
N ASP A 485 -4.78 -21.60 -25.14
CA ASP A 485 -4.96 -22.57 -24.04
C ASP A 485 -3.83 -22.87 -23.03
N VAL A 486 -4.11 -22.58 -21.75
CA VAL A 486 -3.79 -23.47 -20.61
C VAL A 486 -4.99 -23.46 -19.65
N ASP A 487 -5.47 -24.64 -19.24
CA ASP A 487 -6.71 -24.80 -18.47
C ASP A 487 -6.67 -24.25 -17.03
N GLU A 488 -7.72 -23.53 -16.62
CA GLU A 488 -8.02 -23.19 -15.22
C GLU A 488 -8.85 -24.30 -14.57
N VAL A 489 -8.53 -24.70 -13.33
CA VAL A 489 -9.10 -25.93 -12.72
C VAL A 489 -9.48 -25.70 -11.23
N ASN A 490 -10.59 -26.30 -10.76
CA ASN A 490 -11.41 -25.79 -9.63
C ASN A 490 -11.68 -26.78 -8.48
N PHE A 491 -11.94 -26.26 -7.27
CA PHE A 491 -12.27 -27.08 -6.10
C PHE A 491 -13.64 -26.75 -5.47
N TYR A 492 -14.21 -27.67 -4.66
CA TYR A 492 -15.53 -27.54 -4.02
C TYR A 492 -15.47 -27.84 -2.51
N CYS A 493 -16.40 -27.28 -1.73
CA CYS A 493 -16.55 -27.57 -0.30
C CYS A 493 -17.95 -28.13 0.01
N HIS A 494 -17.98 -29.37 0.47
CA HIS A 494 -19.18 -30.19 0.56
C HIS A 494 -20.29 -29.62 1.47
N PHE A 495 -19.91 -29.16 2.68
CA PHE A 495 -20.84 -28.68 3.72
C PHE A 495 -21.62 -27.41 3.35
N CYS A 496 -21.05 -26.51 2.56
CA CYS A 496 -21.72 -25.28 2.10
C CYS A 496 -22.04 -25.31 0.60
N GLY A 497 -21.61 -26.36 -0.11
CA GLY A 497 -21.83 -26.55 -1.55
C GLY A 497 -21.02 -25.66 -2.47
N VAL A 498 -20.12 -24.84 -1.93
CA VAL A 498 -19.46 -23.75 -2.65
C VAL A 498 -18.31 -24.30 -3.51
N SER A 499 -18.29 -23.95 -4.79
CA SER A 499 -17.09 -23.93 -5.62
C SER A 499 -16.13 -22.86 -5.07
N PHE A 500 -15.00 -23.28 -4.51
CA PHE A 500 -13.91 -22.36 -4.18
C PHE A 500 -12.96 -22.26 -5.36
N ASN A 501 -13.21 -21.25 -6.18
CA ASN A 501 -12.17 -20.59 -6.95
C ASN A 501 -12.19 -19.10 -6.58
N ILE A 502 -11.00 -18.51 -6.38
CA ILE A 502 -10.83 -17.06 -6.30
C ILE A 502 -9.72 -16.68 -7.27
N ILE A 503 -10.05 -16.71 -8.56
CA ILE A 503 -9.26 -16.07 -9.60
C ILE A 503 -9.18 -14.59 -9.25
N PHE A 504 -8.02 -14.13 -8.80
CA PHE A 504 -7.68 -12.73 -9.03
C PHE A 504 -7.46 -12.58 -10.52
N ARG A 505 -8.52 -12.32 -11.29
CA ARG A 505 -8.44 -12.20 -12.76
C ARG A 505 -7.87 -10.83 -13.17
N LEU A 506 -6.65 -10.60 -12.70
CA LEU A 506 -5.58 -10.01 -13.50
C LEU A 506 -5.71 -10.53 -14.94
N LYS A 507 -5.68 -9.64 -15.93
CA LYS A 507 -5.66 -10.07 -17.34
C LYS A 507 -4.27 -10.54 -17.73
N SER A 508 -4.12 -11.85 -17.95
CA SER A 508 -2.95 -12.52 -18.54
C SER A 508 -3.33 -13.88 -19.10
N GLY A 509 -2.57 -14.39 -20.08
CA GLY A 509 -2.78 -15.68 -20.76
C GLY A 509 -2.88 -15.56 -22.28
N GLU A 510 -2.68 -16.60 -23.10
CA GLU A 510 -1.50 -17.46 -23.44
C GLU A 510 -1.97 -18.56 -24.44
N LEU A 511 -1.23 -19.25 -25.34
CA LEU A 511 0.09 -19.23 -26.04
C LEU A 511 -0.15 -19.68 -27.55
N ASP A 512 0.35 -20.69 -28.31
CA ASP A 512 1.57 -21.56 -28.28
C ASP A 512 2.16 -22.05 -29.67
N VAL A 513 1.83 -23.25 -30.23
CA VAL A 513 2.67 -24.07 -31.19
C VAL A 513 1.93 -24.80 -32.37
N PRO A 514 2.61 -25.45 -33.37
CA PRO A 514 3.20 -26.83 -33.28
C PRO A 514 4.64 -26.93 -33.86
N GLY A 515 5.43 -28.01 -33.76
CA GLY A 515 5.32 -29.32 -33.10
C GLY A 515 6.51 -30.22 -33.55
N PRO A 516 6.85 -31.36 -32.88
CA PRO A 516 7.98 -32.20 -33.28
C PRO A 516 7.58 -33.40 -34.19
N GLN A 517 8.26 -33.54 -35.33
CA GLN A 517 8.37 -34.80 -36.08
C GLN A 517 9.86 -35.14 -36.30
N ASP A 518 10.13 -36.41 -36.60
CA ASP A 518 11.47 -36.98 -36.70
C ASP A 518 12.35 -36.36 -37.80
N GLY A 519 13.66 -36.39 -37.57
CA GLY A 519 14.63 -36.07 -38.62
C GLY A 519 16.05 -35.86 -38.11
N GLN A 520 16.90 -36.86 -38.31
CA GLN A 520 18.31 -36.54 -38.59
C GLN A 520 18.38 -35.74 -39.90
N TRP A 521 19.40 -34.91 -40.08
CA TRP A 521 20.38 -35.11 -41.15
C TRP A 521 21.61 -34.22 -40.93
N ASP A 522 22.74 -34.64 -41.48
CA ASP A 522 24.01 -33.92 -41.45
C ASP A 522 24.18 -33.05 -42.71
N GLY A 523 25.05 -32.05 -42.65
CA GLY A 523 24.90 -30.77 -43.35
C GLY A 523 24.94 -30.73 -44.89
N THR A 524 24.55 -29.57 -45.46
CA THR A 524 25.21 -28.93 -46.62
C THR A 524 24.76 -27.46 -46.84
N ASP A 525 25.61 -26.73 -47.57
CA ASP A 525 25.58 -25.31 -48.01
C ASP A 525 24.49 -24.96 -49.09
N PRO A 526 24.31 -23.68 -49.57
CA PRO A 526 23.66 -22.51 -48.93
C PRO A 526 22.70 -21.71 -49.91
N ILE A 527 22.49 -20.38 -49.71
CA ILE A 527 22.16 -19.29 -50.72
C ILE A 527 20.74 -18.63 -50.75
N ASN A 528 20.73 -17.26 -50.70
CA ASN A 528 19.76 -16.21 -51.13
C ASN A 528 18.26 -16.24 -50.70
N TYR A 529 17.43 -15.18 -50.79
CA TYR A 529 17.42 -13.68 -50.79
C TYR A 529 16.06 -13.26 -51.45
N THR A 530 15.61 -12.00 -51.31
CA THR A 530 14.37 -11.37 -51.88
C THR A 530 13.03 -11.90 -51.30
N ASP A 531 12.08 -11.06 -50.84
CA ASP A 531 11.24 -10.03 -51.50
C ASP A 531 10.20 -10.69 -52.48
N ASP A 532 8.91 -10.32 -52.54
CA ASP A 532 8.25 -9.04 -52.22
C ASP A 532 6.74 -9.16 -51.84
N ASP A 533 6.19 -8.02 -51.41
CA ASP A 533 4.81 -7.50 -51.11
C ASP A 533 3.50 -8.15 -51.70
N HIS A 534 2.34 -7.71 -51.15
CA HIS A 534 1.04 -7.36 -51.80
C HIS A 534 -0.32 -7.94 -51.31
N THR A 535 -1.05 -7.05 -50.61
CA THR A 535 -2.51 -6.73 -50.76
C THR A 535 -3.60 -7.67 -50.22
N ALA A 536 -4.78 -7.06 -49.97
CA ALA A 536 -5.96 -7.67 -49.33
C ALA A 536 -7.27 -7.35 -50.07
N GLN A 537 -8.33 -8.13 -49.83
CA GLN A 537 -9.72 -7.66 -49.98
C GLN A 537 -10.76 -8.49 -49.20
N ASP A 538 -11.85 -7.80 -48.85
CA ASP A 538 -13.10 -8.20 -48.18
C ASP A 538 -14.05 -9.04 -49.10
N PRO A 539 -15.29 -9.46 -48.70
CA PRO A 539 -15.89 -9.59 -47.35
C PRO A 539 -16.77 -10.88 -47.13
N ASP A 540 -17.38 -10.95 -45.93
CA ASP A 540 -18.78 -11.39 -45.65
C ASP A 540 -19.27 -12.88 -45.62
N TYR A 541 -20.31 -13.06 -44.77
CA TYR A 541 -21.44 -14.03 -44.84
C TYR A 541 -21.38 -15.49 -44.30
N LEU A 542 -21.59 -15.61 -42.98
CA LEU A 542 -22.71 -16.34 -42.31
C LEU A 542 -23.02 -17.86 -42.52
N PHE A 543 -23.01 -18.57 -41.37
CA PHE A 543 -24.03 -19.51 -40.83
C PHE A 543 -24.10 -21.04 -41.14
N GLN A 544 -24.02 -21.80 -40.03
CA GLN A 544 -24.87 -22.93 -39.58
C GLN A 544 -24.66 -24.42 -39.99
N ARG A 545 -24.43 -25.22 -38.93
CA ARG A 545 -25.10 -26.48 -38.47
C ARG A 545 -24.63 -27.88 -38.90
N ASP A 546 -24.34 -28.66 -37.85
CA ASP A 546 -24.82 -29.99 -37.44
C ASP A 546 -25.04 -31.09 -38.52
N TYR A 547 -24.41 -32.26 -38.39
CA TYR A 547 -25.01 -33.49 -37.81
C TYR A 547 -24.01 -34.70 -37.76
N GLU A 548 -24.44 -35.82 -37.16
CA GLU A 548 -23.68 -37.05 -36.81
C GLU A 548 -23.38 -37.98 -38.03
N GLU A 549 -22.67 -39.14 -38.00
CA GLU A 549 -22.89 -40.38 -37.21
C GLU A 549 -21.82 -41.50 -37.49
N ASN A 550 -21.70 -42.51 -36.59
CA ASN A 550 -21.26 -43.93 -36.75
C ASN A 550 -19.82 -44.38 -37.18
N ASP A 551 -19.04 -44.90 -36.20
CA ASP A 551 -18.52 -46.30 -35.94
C ASP A 551 -18.61 -47.44 -37.03
N PRO A 552 -18.00 -48.68 -36.91
CA PRO A 552 -17.12 -49.28 -35.86
C PRO A 552 -15.99 -50.31 -36.28
N TYR A 553 -15.22 -50.85 -35.29
CA TYR A 553 -14.44 -52.16 -35.24
C TYR A 553 -13.23 -52.40 -36.24
N GLU A 554 -12.27 -53.37 -36.11
CA GLU A 554 -12.01 -54.57 -35.25
C GLU A 554 -10.49 -55.04 -35.21
N TYR A 555 -10.04 -55.66 -34.10
CA TYR A 555 -9.05 -56.78 -33.84
C TYR A 555 -7.59 -57.00 -34.42
N ASP A 556 -6.63 -57.20 -33.49
CA ASP A 556 -5.64 -58.33 -33.27
C ASP A 556 -4.20 -58.54 -33.88
N SER A 557 -3.30 -59.08 -33.01
CA SER A 557 -2.12 -60.00 -33.24
C SER A 557 -0.85 -59.51 -33.98
N ASP A 558 0.39 -60.06 -33.87
CA ASP A 558 1.09 -60.90 -32.86
C ASP A 558 2.64 -60.96 -33.14
N HIS A 559 3.48 -61.17 -32.09
CA HIS A 559 4.88 -61.72 -32.11
C HIS A 559 5.96 -61.09 -33.06
N GLU A 560 7.26 -61.43 -33.10
CA GLU A 560 8.12 -62.46 -32.42
C GLU A 560 9.55 -61.89 -32.10
N SER A 561 10.59 -62.73 -31.87
CA SER A 561 11.88 -62.36 -31.24
C SER A 561 13.15 -62.57 -32.10
N THR A 562 14.31 -61.96 -31.75
CA THR A 562 15.61 -62.66 -31.46
C THR A 562 16.87 -61.76 -31.30
N GLY A 563 17.70 -62.07 -30.28
CA GLY A 563 19.17 -62.27 -30.39
C GLY A 563 20.19 -61.09 -30.33
N GLY A 564 21.25 -61.24 -29.50
CA GLY A 564 22.56 -60.54 -29.74
C GLY A 564 23.40 -60.15 -28.50
N MET A 565 24.56 -60.80 -28.32
CA MET A 565 25.62 -60.55 -27.31
C MET A 565 26.30 -59.15 -27.48
N SER A 566 27.14 -58.55 -26.60
CA SER A 566 28.23 -59.10 -25.74
C SER A 566 29.00 -58.05 -24.88
N PHE A 567 29.49 -58.47 -23.70
CA PHE A 567 30.76 -58.11 -22.98
C PHE A 567 30.99 -56.73 -22.28
N ASP A 568 32.03 -56.74 -21.41
CA ASP A 568 32.23 -55.92 -20.18
C ASP A 568 33.56 -55.09 -20.16
N GLU A 569 33.91 -54.58 -18.96
CA GLU A 569 35.19 -53.95 -18.50
C GLU A 569 35.41 -52.48 -18.97
N ASP A 570 35.97 -51.56 -18.17
CA ASP A 570 37.09 -51.70 -17.22
C ASP A 570 37.04 -50.68 -16.03
N ALA A 571 38.00 -50.71 -15.09
CA ALA A 571 38.02 -49.88 -13.85
C ALA A 571 39.40 -49.24 -13.52
N HIS A 572 39.47 -48.21 -12.64
CA HIS A 572 40.68 -47.86 -11.86
C HIS A 572 40.46 -46.89 -10.67
N GLU A 573 41.53 -46.37 -10.03
CA GLU A 573 41.68 -46.24 -8.56
C GLU A 573 42.40 -44.95 -8.04
N LYS A 574 42.21 -44.59 -6.74
CA LYS A 574 43.15 -43.85 -5.82
C LYS A 574 43.45 -42.35 -6.12
N GLU A 575 44.02 -41.46 -5.27
CA GLU A 575 44.42 -41.30 -3.83
C GLU A 575 44.78 -39.78 -3.59
N HIS A 576 45.03 -39.12 -2.43
CA HIS A 576 44.94 -39.32 -0.96
C HIS A 576 45.06 -37.93 -0.22
N SER A 577 44.99 -37.91 1.14
CA SER A 577 45.75 -37.06 2.12
C SER A 577 45.03 -36.03 3.03
N GLU A 578 45.68 -35.63 4.14
CA GLU A 578 45.09 -35.12 5.41
C GLU A 578 45.62 -33.71 5.85
N GLY A 579 45.00 -33.07 6.86
CA GLY A 579 45.50 -31.82 7.51
C GLY A 579 44.60 -31.25 8.64
N SER A 580 45.14 -30.42 9.55
CA SER A 580 44.45 -29.92 10.78
C SER A 580 45.09 -28.59 11.32
N SER A 581 44.77 -27.93 12.45
CA SER A 581 44.00 -28.25 13.68
C SER A 581 43.60 -26.97 14.52
N SER A 582 42.94 -27.19 15.67
CA SER A 582 42.93 -26.38 16.94
C SER A 582 42.13 -25.06 17.13
N ASP A 583 41.24 -25.11 18.14
CA ASP A 583 41.04 -24.18 19.29
C ASP A 583 40.18 -22.88 19.26
N ALA A 584 38.99 -23.03 19.88
CA ALA A 584 38.45 -22.28 21.04
C ALA A 584 37.79 -20.88 20.93
N ASN A 585 36.47 -20.82 21.24
CA ASN A 585 35.90 -19.93 22.30
C ASN A 585 34.43 -20.32 22.68
N PRO A 586 34.15 -20.84 23.91
CA PRO A 586 32.81 -21.35 24.27
C PRO A 586 31.70 -20.30 24.46
N ASP A 587 32.03 -19.04 24.78
CA ASP A 587 31.01 -18.04 25.14
C ASP A 587 30.34 -17.37 23.93
N SER A 588 30.92 -17.46 22.72
CA SER A 588 30.34 -16.89 21.50
C SER A 588 29.10 -17.65 21.00
N GLU A 589 29.09 -18.97 21.14
CA GLU A 589 28.05 -19.83 20.56
C GLU A 589 26.71 -19.63 21.29
N ARG A 590 26.72 -19.54 22.63
CA ARG A 590 25.52 -19.21 23.42
C ARG A 590 24.93 -17.84 23.07
N GLN A 591 25.76 -16.85 22.73
CA GLN A 591 25.28 -15.53 22.32
C GLN A 591 24.72 -15.54 20.89
N MET A 592 25.32 -16.31 19.97
CA MET A 592 24.78 -16.56 18.63
C MET A 592 23.43 -17.29 18.71
N TYR A 593 23.35 -18.35 19.51
CA TYR A 593 22.14 -19.14 19.73
C TYR A 593 21.00 -18.26 20.28
N TYR A 594 21.25 -17.45 21.31
CA TYR A 594 20.22 -16.57 21.88
C TYR A 594 19.72 -15.51 20.88
N ASN A 595 20.60 -14.96 20.05
CA ASN A 595 20.22 -14.02 18.99
C ASN A 595 19.44 -14.69 17.86
N TRP A 596 19.88 -15.87 17.42
CA TRP A 596 19.25 -16.63 16.35
C TRP A 596 17.84 -17.12 16.76
N VAL A 597 17.67 -17.54 18.01
CA VAL A 597 16.36 -17.82 18.63
C VAL A 597 15.46 -16.59 18.51
N MET A 598 15.90 -15.42 18.97
CA MET A 598 15.06 -14.21 18.97
C MET A 598 14.76 -13.68 17.55
N GLN A 599 15.58 -13.98 16.54
CA GLN A 599 15.26 -13.72 15.12
C GLN A 599 14.25 -14.72 14.54
N THR A 600 14.23 -15.94 15.05
CA THR A 600 13.32 -17.00 14.63
C THR A 600 11.95 -16.89 15.33
N PHE A 601 11.85 -16.03 16.36
CA PHE A 601 10.68 -15.75 17.19
C PHE A 601 10.09 -14.34 16.98
N ASP A 602 9.43 -14.10 15.85
CA ASP A 602 8.47 -12.99 15.74
C ASP A 602 7.08 -13.47 15.26
N PRO A 603 6.05 -13.44 16.13
CA PRO A 603 4.66 -13.71 15.76
C PRO A 603 4.11 -12.78 14.65
N ARG A 604 4.78 -11.66 14.36
CA ARG A 604 4.43 -10.74 13.25
C ARG A 604 4.81 -11.27 11.86
N SER A 605 5.15 -12.55 11.71
CA SER A 605 5.25 -13.23 10.41
C SER A 605 3.89 -13.62 9.81
N ALA A 606 2.80 -13.37 10.54
CA ALA A 606 1.41 -13.45 10.10
C ALA A 606 0.85 -12.06 9.71
N THR A 607 -0.20 -12.04 8.88
CA THR A 607 -1.00 -10.86 8.50
C THR A 607 -0.23 -9.67 7.90
N ARG A 608 -0.14 -9.63 6.57
CA ARG A 608 -0.11 -8.40 5.77
C ARG A 608 -0.98 -8.58 4.52
N GLY A 609 -2.14 -7.94 4.53
CA GLY A 609 -2.88 -7.53 3.33
C GLY A 609 -3.18 -6.04 3.47
N ASP A 610 -3.25 -5.31 2.37
CA ASP A 610 -3.35 -3.84 2.38
C ASP A 610 -4.80 -3.37 2.22
N PRO A 611 -5.34 -2.42 3.01
CA PRO A 611 -6.76 -2.08 2.97
C PRO A 611 -7.14 -0.95 1.99
N GLN A 612 -8.21 -1.21 1.23
CA GLN A 612 -9.14 -0.24 0.63
C GLN A 612 -8.69 0.60 -0.60
N LEU A 613 -9.52 0.54 -1.64
CA LEU A 613 -10.19 1.76 -2.12
C LEU A 613 -11.59 1.44 -2.69
N ARG A 614 -12.56 2.33 -2.46
CA ARG A 614 -13.99 2.08 -2.72
C ARG A 614 -14.55 2.84 -3.93
N VAL A 615 -15.27 2.09 -4.78
CA VAL A 615 -16.62 2.39 -5.34
C VAL A 615 -16.83 3.60 -6.29
N GLY A 616 -17.48 3.31 -7.42
CA GLY A 616 -18.27 4.26 -8.24
C GLY A 616 -17.82 4.30 -9.70
N TYR A 617 -18.63 4.00 -10.72
CA TYR A 617 -20.10 3.84 -10.84
C TYR A 617 -20.46 2.62 -11.72
N PHE A 618 -21.62 1.99 -11.53
CA PHE A 618 -22.58 1.56 -12.59
C PHE A 618 -23.88 1.01 -11.96
N ASP A 619 -25.01 1.16 -12.64
CA ASP A 619 -26.35 0.81 -12.14
C ASP A 619 -26.79 -0.62 -12.54
N SER A 620 -26.87 -1.54 -11.56
CA SER A 620 -27.67 -2.77 -11.67
C SER A 620 -27.94 -3.40 -10.28
N PRO A 621 -29.20 -3.76 -9.92
CA PRO A 621 -29.53 -4.22 -8.57
C PRO A 621 -29.58 -5.75 -8.44
N MET A 622 -28.44 -6.44 -8.45
CA MET A 622 -28.36 -7.86 -8.04
C MET A 622 -27.16 -8.18 -7.15
N SER A 623 -27.45 -8.34 -5.86
CA SER A 623 -26.95 -9.40 -4.97
C SER A 623 -25.56 -10.01 -5.27
N GLY A 624 -24.54 -9.50 -4.57
CA GLY A 624 -23.19 -10.07 -4.39
C GLY A 624 -22.44 -9.36 -3.26
N TYR A 625 -21.27 -9.87 -2.85
CA TYR A 625 -20.26 -9.02 -2.21
C TYR A 625 -19.33 -8.52 -3.32
N SER A 626 -18.91 -7.24 -3.29
CA SER A 626 -17.71 -6.84 -4.03
C SER A 626 -16.48 -7.06 -3.14
N ALA A 627 -15.38 -7.54 -3.73
CA ALA A 627 -14.12 -7.72 -3.01
C ALA A 627 -13.54 -6.39 -2.50
N ASP A 628 -13.86 -5.27 -3.15
CA ASP A 628 -13.46 -3.90 -2.75
C ASP A 628 -14.08 -3.43 -1.43
N ALA A 629 -15.03 -4.19 -0.88
CA ALA A 629 -15.74 -3.91 0.37
C ALA A 629 -15.28 -4.78 1.55
N ILE A 630 -14.37 -5.73 1.34
CA ILE A 630 -13.90 -6.72 2.31
C ILE A 630 -12.50 -6.32 2.82
N SER A 631 -12.29 -6.32 4.14
CA SER A 631 -10.99 -6.05 4.76
C SER A 631 -10.03 -7.27 4.71
N PRO A 632 -8.70 -7.06 4.80
CA PRO A 632 -7.73 -8.16 4.86
C PRO A 632 -8.02 -9.18 5.98
N GLU A 633 -8.56 -8.71 7.10
CA GLU A 633 -8.96 -9.52 8.25
C GLU A 633 -10.24 -10.32 7.97
N GLU A 634 -11.23 -9.72 7.28
CA GLU A 634 -12.40 -10.45 6.77
C GLU A 634 -12.02 -11.50 5.72
N ALA A 635 -10.94 -11.30 4.94
CA ALA A 635 -10.50 -12.26 3.92
C ALA A 635 -9.63 -13.41 4.47
N ARG A 636 -9.18 -13.34 5.73
CA ARG A 636 -8.23 -14.30 6.31
C ARG A 636 -8.84 -15.69 6.47
N GLY A 637 -8.18 -16.70 5.91
CA GLY A 637 -8.63 -18.10 5.95
C GLY A 637 -9.66 -18.49 4.88
N CYS A 638 -10.17 -17.55 4.07
CA CYS A 638 -11.20 -17.82 3.04
C CYS A 638 -10.70 -18.61 1.81
N ARG A 639 -9.44 -19.06 1.82
CA ARG A 639 -8.81 -19.92 0.80
C ARG A 639 -8.27 -21.22 1.39
N THR A 640 -8.54 -21.47 2.67
CA THR A 640 -7.93 -22.55 3.45
C THR A 640 -8.83 -23.77 3.46
N ALA A 641 -8.29 -24.90 3.01
CA ALA A 641 -8.95 -26.20 2.98
C ALA A 641 -8.32 -27.17 3.99
N GLN A 642 -9.15 -28.08 4.50
CA GLN A 642 -8.79 -29.19 5.37
C GLN A 642 -9.58 -30.43 4.94
N PHE A 643 -9.08 -31.61 5.31
CA PHE A 643 -9.61 -32.88 4.89
C PHE A 643 -9.85 -33.80 6.09
N LEU A 644 -10.84 -34.68 5.98
CA LEU A 644 -11.09 -35.81 6.86
C LEU A 644 -10.46 -37.05 6.22
N VAL A 645 -9.45 -37.60 6.89
CA VAL A 645 -8.62 -38.69 6.38
C VAL A 645 -8.79 -39.91 7.28
N HIS A 646 -8.97 -41.09 6.68
CA HIS A 646 -9.07 -42.36 7.38
C HIS A 646 -7.74 -42.73 8.05
N LYS A 647 -7.78 -43.31 9.25
CA LYS A 647 -6.59 -43.84 9.93
C LYS A 647 -6.13 -45.13 9.26
N THR A 648 -4.97 -45.07 8.59
CA THR A 648 -4.37 -46.24 7.91
C THR A 648 -3.58 -47.16 8.85
N ALA A 649 -3.23 -46.69 10.05
CA ALA A 649 -2.58 -47.48 11.09
C ALA A 649 -3.60 -47.98 12.14
N PRO A 650 -3.45 -49.20 12.68
CA PRO A 650 -4.33 -49.71 13.74
C PRO A 650 -4.17 -48.90 15.04
N SER A 651 -5.22 -48.89 15.85
CA SER A 651 -5.35 -47.99 17.01
C SER A 651 -4.36 -48.25 18.15
N ASP A 652 -3.66 -49.38 18.16
CA ASP A 652 -2.56 -49.71 19.08
C ASP A 652 -1.21 -49.10 18.68
N GLN A 653 -1.06 -48.68 17.41
CA GLN A 653 0.15 -48.06 16.86
C GLN A 653 0.00 -46.54 16.69
N TRP A 654 -1.22 -46.02 16.82
CA TRP A 654 -1.54 -44.62 16.61
C TRP A 654 -1.17 -43.74 17.83
N GLN A 655 -0.57 -42.57 17.58
CA GLN A 655 -0.16 -41.63 18.62
C GLN A 655 -0.71 -40.23 18.34
N ALA A 656 -1.46 -39.70 19.31
CA ALA A 656 -1.99 -38.34 19.24
C ALA A 656 -0.90 -37.28 19.47
N ASP A 657 -0.83 -36.29 18.58
CA ASP A 657 -0.16 -35.01 18.87
C ASP A 657 -1.08 -34.07 19.69
N TYR A 658 -0.54 -32.95 20.18
CA TYR A 658 -1.25 -31.95 21.00
C TYR A 658 -2.28 -31.10 20.21
N LEU A 659 -2.48 -31.36 18.91
CA LEU A 659 -3.48 -30.73 18.04
C LEU A 659 -4.68 -31.66 17.75
N HIS A 660 -4.65 -32.91 18.23
CA HIS A 660 -5.77 -33.84 18.11
C HIS A 660 -6.89 -33.51 19.10
N GLU A 661 -8.09 -33.34 18.58
CA GLU A 661 -9.31 -33.30 19.38
C GLU A 661 -9.66 -34.69 19.93
N PRO A 662 -10.36 -34.81 21.09
CA PRO A 662 -10.66 -36.11 21.70
C PRO A 662 -11.42 -37.10 20.79
N TRP A 663 -12.25 -36.59 19.86
CA TRP A 663 -12.97 -37.44 18.90
C TRP A 663 -12.04 -38.01 17.80
N GLU A 664 -10.93 -37.34 17.49
CA GLU A 664 -9.88 -37.87 16.60
C GLU A 664 -9.07 -38.98 17.27
N ILE A 665 -9.18 -39.17 18.60
CA ILE A 665 -8.52 -40.27 19.32
C ILE A 665 -9.32 -41.55 19.16
N ASP A 666 -10.59 -41.55 19.58
CA ASP A 666 -11.41 -42.77 19.68
C ASP A 666 -12.05 -43.22 18.35
N GLY A 667 -12.10 -42.36 17.32
CA GLY A 667 -12.72 -42.67 16.02
C GLY A 667 -11.72 -43.08 14.92
N ASP A 668 -12.24 -43.68 13.84
CA ASP A 668 -11.44 -44.15 12.67
C ASP A 668 -10.97 -43.02 11.73
N TRP A 669 -11.45 -41.80 11.95
CA TRP A 669 -11.20 -40.62 11.11
C TRP A 669 -10.42 -39.54 11.85
N SER A 670 -9.62 -38.78 11.11
CA SER A 670 -8.74 -37.72 11.64
C SER A 670 -8.77 -36.49 10.72
N LEU A 671 -8.46 -35.31 11.26
CA LEU A 671 -8.27 -34.10 10.44
C LEU A 671 -6.84 -34.06 9.88
N SER A 672 -6.70 -33.69 8.61
CA SER A 672 -5.41 -33.33 8.04
C SER A 672 -4.85 -32.03 8.66
N GLY A 673 -3.61 -31.67 8.31
CA GLY A 673 -3.20 -30.25 8.33
C GLY A 673 -4.01 -29.42 7.32
N ILE A 674 -3.72 -28.13 7.24
CA ILE A 674 -4.38 -27.22 6.29
C ILE A 674 -3.54 -26.94 5.04
N CYS A 675 -4.19 -26.49 3.98
CA CYS A 675 -3.56 -25.99 2.77
C CYS A 675 -4.32 -24.76 2.25
N ASP A 676 -3.59 -23.82 1.62
CA ASP A 676 -4.17 -22.60 1.02
C ASP A 676 -4.02 -22.69 -0.50
N GLY A 677 -5.12 -22.56 -1.25
CA GLY A 677 -5.09 -22.60 -2.72
C GLY A 677 -4.87 -24.01 -3.30
N THR A 678 -5.78 -24.93 -2.99
CA THR A 678 -5.79 -26.30 -3.53
C THR A 678 -5.93 -26.35 -5.05
N PRO A 679 -5.30 -27.33 -5.74
CA PRO A 679 -5.58 -27.66 -7.13
C PRO A 679 -6.97 -28.30 -7.29
N SER A 680 -7.33 -28.66 -8.52
CA SER A 680 -8.64 -29.24 -8.82
C SER A 680 -8.81 -30.67 -8.35
N ARG A 681 -10.09 -31.00 -8.18
CA ARG A 681 -10.71 -32.32 -8.09
C ARG A 681 -10.02 -33.42 -8.93
N ASP A 682 -9.52 -33.09 -10.12
CA ASP A 682 -9.04 -34.07 -11.10
C ASP A 682 -7.53 -33.95 -11.42
N THR A 683 -6.77 -33.01 -10.81
CA THR A 683 -5.44 -32.63 -11.34
C THR A 683 -4.25 -32.53 -10.37
N SER A 684 -4.40 -32.58 -9.03
CA SER A 684 -3.25 -32.89 -8.15
C SER A 684 -3.64 -33.28 -6.71
N ILE A 685 -2.71 -33.94 -6.03
CA ILE A 685 -2.79 -34.29 -4.60
C ILE A 685 -2.30 -33.08 -3.76
N PRO A 686 -3.16 -32.37 -2.99
CA PRO A 686 -2.74 -31.21 -2.19
C PRO A 686 -1.85 -31.53 -0.98
N THR A 687 -0.73 -30.81 -0.86
CA THR A 687 0.18 -30.86 0.30
C THR A 687 -0.36 -30.06 1.51
N VAL A 688 -0.54 -30.72 2.65
CA VAL A 688 -1.08 -30.17 3.90
C VAL A 688 -0.01 -29.87 4.96
N TRP A 689 -0.29 -28.90 5.83
CA TRP A 689 0.65 -28.40 6.84
C TRP A 689 -0.03 -28.19 8.20
N PRO A 690 0.51 -28.75 9.31
CA PRO A 690 1.56 -29.77 9.33
C PRO A 690 1.05 -31.08 8.69
N ALA A 691 1.96 -31.93 8.21
CA ALA A 691 1.61 -33.31 7.92
C ALA A 691 1.15 -34.00 9.23
N ARG A 692 0.02 -34.71 9.20
CA ARG A 692 -0.53 -35.45 10.36
C ARG A 692 -0.69 -36.91 9.98
N ASN A 693 -0.51 -37.82 10.95
CA ASN A 693 -0.52 -39.27 10.72
C ASN A 693 0.47 -39.76 9.63
N GLY A 694 1.56 -39.01 9.38
CA GLY A 694 2.51 -39.27 8.29
C GLY A 694 2.03 -38.83 6.90
N ILE A 695 0.80 -38.32 6.78
CA ILE A 695 0.19 -37.92 5.51
C ILE A 695 0.48 -36.43 5.27
N GLY A 696 1.44 -36.18 4.37
CA GLY A 696 1.83 -34.84 3.92
C GLY A 696 1.06 -34.35 2.69
N ASP A 697 0.61 -35.28 1.84
CA ASP A 697 -0.17 -35.02 0.63
C ASP A 697 -1.46 -35.85 0.70
N VAL A 698 -2.61 -35.23 0.40
CA VAL A 698 -3.94 -35.85 0.64
C VAL A 698 -4.72 -36.02 -0.66
N GLU A 699 -5.06 -37.25 -1.03
CA GLU A 699 -6.00 -37.54 -2.13
C GLU A 699 -7.44 -37.25 -1.66
N ALA A 700 -8.18 -36.39 -2.37
CA ALA A 700 -9.48 -35.90 -1.91
C ALA A 700 -10.44 -35.51 -3.05
N ASP A 701 -11.68 -36.01 -3.00
CA ASP A 701 -12.76 -35.67 -3.93
C ASP A 701 -14.05 -35.28 -3.17
N ASN A 702 -14.86 -34.43 -3.78
CA ASN A 702 -16.19 -34.00 -3.36
C ASN A 702 -17.32 -34.92 -3.85
N VAL A 703 -17.10 -35.75 -4.87
CA VAL A 703 -18.08 -36.66 -5.48
C VAL A 703 -17.39 -37.97 -5.79
N ASN A 704 -17.97 -39.13 -5.49
CA ASN A 704 -17.29 -40.40 -5.77
C ASN A 704 -17.40 -40.76 -7.28
N VAL A 705 -16.53 -40.18 -8.11
CA VAL A 705 -16.42 -40.47 -9.55
C VAL A 705 -15.62 -41.76 -9.75
N GLY A 706 -16.10 -42.68 -10.59
CA GLY A 706 -15.30 -43.83 -11.02
C GLY A 706 -15.00 -44.88 -9.95
N VAL A 707 -16.00 -45.26 -9.14
CA VAL A 707 -15.87 -46.30 -8.09
C VAL A 707 -15.72 -47.71 -8.71
N GLN A 708 -14.56 -47.99 -9.31
CA GLN A 708 -14.18 -49.31 -9.83
C GLN A 708 -12.82 -49.80 -9.30
N ASP A 709 -11.83 -48.91 -9.09
CA ASP A 709 -10.48 -49.31 -8.61
C ASP A 709 -10.06 -48.73 -7.23
N THR A 710 -10.67 -47.65 -6.74
CA THR A 710 -10.27 -47.00 -5.47
C THR A 710 -11.28 -47.21 -4.33
N SER A 711 -10.81 -47.57 -3.14
CA SER A 711 -11.67 -47.67 -1.94
C SER A 711 -12.16 -46.29 -1.48
N PRO A 712 -13.44 -46.11 -1.11
CA PRO A 712 -13.94 -44.84 -0.58
C PRO A 712 -13.20 -44.33 0.66
N ASP A 713 -12.60 -45.23 1.44
CA ASP A 713 -11.86 -44.89 2.67
C ASP A 713 -10.46 -44.33 2.38
N ASN A 714 -9.92 -44.53 1.16
CA ASN A 714 -8.65 -43.96 0.74
C ASN A 714 -8.80 -42.48 0.30
N ILE A 715 -10.02 -42.07 -0.10
CA ILE A 715 -10.29 -40.72 -0.63
C ILE A 715 -10.77 -39.85 0.52
N ALA A 716 -9.98 -38.85 0.93
CA ALA A 716 -10.33 -37.96 2.02
C ALA A 716 -11.51 -37.04 1.67
N MET A 717 -12.37 -36.74 2.67
CA MET A 717 -13.49 -35.80 2.46
C MET A 717 -13.03 -34.35 2.70
N PRO A 718 -13.24 -33.43 1.75
CA PRO A 718 -12.72 -32.06 1.85
C PRO A 718 -13.73 -31.03 2.38
N PHE A 719 -13.23 -30.00 3.07
CA PHE A 719 -14.03 -28.89 3.57
C PHE A 719 -13.22 -27.64 3.93
N HIS A 720 -13.93 -26.51 4.05
CA HIS A 720 -13.44 -25.33 4.74
C HIS A 720 -13.49 -25.57 6.26
N PRO A 721 -12.43 -25.31 7.06
CA PRO A 721 -12.42 -25.54 8.50
C PRO A 721 -13.64 -24.94 9.25
N TRP A 722 -14.09 -23.76 8.83
CA TRP A 722 -15.28 -23.09 9.36
C TRP A 722 -16.58 -23.88 9.22
N CYS A 723 -16.73 -24.63 8.14
CA CYS A 723 -17.94 -25.45 7.95
C CYS A 723 -17.89 -26.68 8.85
N PHE A 724 -16.71 -27.26 9.07
CA PHE A 724 -16.53 -28.41 9.95
C PHE A 724 -16.69 -28.06 11.44
N ASP A 725 -16.25 -26.86 11.88
CA ASP A 725 -16.52 -26.40 13.25
C ASP A 725 -18.03 -26.18 13.51
N ILE A 726 -18.77 -25.64 12.53
CA ILE A 726 -20.25 -25.53 12.59
C ILE A 726 -20.90 -26.92 12.60
N PHE A 727 -20.39 -27.88 11.81
CA PHE A 727 -20.83 -29.27 11.87
C PHE A 727 -20.57 -29.88 13.25
N CYS A 728 -19.39 -29.73 13.83
CA CYS A 728 -19.08 -30.23 15.18
C CYS A 728 -20.07 -29.70 16.23
N ARG A 729 -20.48 -28.42 16.13
CA ARG A 729 -21.49 -27.83 17.03
C ARG A 729 -22.87 -28.46 16.86
N GLN A 730 -23.38 -28.51 15.63
CA GLN A 730 -24.70 -29.07 15.36
C GLN A 730 -24.77 -30.57 15.62
N SER A 731 -23.69 -31.30 15.28
CA SER A 731 -23.55 -32.73 15.55
C SER A 731 -23.60 -33.00 17.06
N LYS A 732 -22.82 -32.27 17.89
CA LYS A 732 -22.93 -32.32 19.36
C LYS A 732 -24.35 -32.00 19.86
N ILE A 733 -25.02 -31.00 19.30
CA ILE A 733 -26.39 -30.64 19.71
C ILE A 733 -27.39 -31.77 19.42
N GLN A 734 -27.32 -32.38 18.24
CA GLN A 734 -28.31 -33.35 17.77
C GLN A 734 -28.03 -34.81 18.17
N PHE A 735 -26.75 -35.19 18.33
CA PHE A 735 -26.32 -36.57 18.61
C PHE A 735 -25.57 -36.72 19.95
N GLN A 736 -25.38 -35.63 20.72
CA GLN A 736 -24.55 -35.55 21.94
C GLN A 736 -23.04 -35.82 21.74
N HIS A 737 -22.61 -36.15 20.52
CA HIS A 737 -21.21 -36.39 20.13
C HIS A 737 -20.97 -35.84 18.70
N ILE A 738 -19.73 -35.87 18.20
CA ILE A 738 -19.44 -35.50 16.80
C ILE A 738 -19.51 -36.76 15.93
N ASN A 739 -20.63 -36.97 15.24
CA ASN A 739 -20.88 -38.14 14.41
C ASN A 739 -20.18 -38.03 13.03
N VAL A 740 -18.85 -38.20 13.01
CA VAL A 740 -18.04 -38.18 11.78
C VAL A 740 -18.25 -39.44 10.93
N SER A 741 -18.48 -40.59 11.55
CA SER A 741 -18.76 -41.84 10.82
C SER A 741 -20.02 -41.70 9.96
N GLY A 742 -21.13 -41.22 10.54
CA GLY A 742 -22.37 -40.96 9.81
C GLY A 742 -22.25 -39.89 8.72
N LEU A 743 -21.35 -38.90 8.87
CA LEU A 743 -21.02 -37.94 7.81
C LEU A 743 -20.35 -38.62 6.62
N MET A 744 -19.36 -39.49 6.86
CA MET A 744 -18.65 -40.21 5.81
C MET A 744 -19.54 -41.26 5.14
N THR A 745 -20.37 -41.98 5.91
CA THR A 745 -21.41 -42.86 5.37
C THR A 745 -22.40 -42.09 4.50
N TRP A 746 -22.85 -40.91 4.94
CA TRP A 746 -23.75 -40.06 4.16
C TRP A 746 -23.12 -39.55 2.86
N ARG A 747 -21.86 -39.07 2.88
CA ARG A 747 -21.11 -38.72 1.65
C ARG A 747 -21.09 -39.91 0.69
N ASN A 748 -20.71 -41.08 1.17
CA ASN A 748 -20.56 -42.28 0.34
C ASN A 748 -21.90 -42.86 -0.15
N ALA A 749 -23.05 -42.48 0.45
CA ALA A 749 -24.37 -43.01 0.12
C ALA A 749 -25.33 -42.03 -0.59
N GLU A 750 -25.17 -40.71 -0.42
CA GLU A 750 -26.05 -39.69 -1.04
C GLU A 750 -25.35 -38.78 -2.07
N PHE A 751 -24.03 -38.84 -2.25
CA PHE A 751 -23.27 -37.87 -3.07
C PHE A 751 -22.61 -38.48 -4.31
N ASP A 752 -23.45 -39.05 -5.19
CA ASP A 752 -23.12 -39.20 -6.61
C ASP A 752 -23.32 -37.87 -7.39
N TRP A 753 -22.87 -37.86 -8.65
CA TRP A 753 -22.93 -36.70 -9.54
C TRP A 753 -24.36 -36.25 -9.90
N ALA A 754 -25.32 -37.17 -9.99
CA ALA A 754 -26.72 -36.85 -10.28
C ALA A 754 -27.44 -36.28 -9.05
N ALA A 755 -27.10 -36.78 -7.85
CA ALA A 755 -27.63 -36.29 -6.58
C ALA A 755 -27.09 -34.90 -6.21
N PHE A 756 -25.84 -34.57 -6.58
CA PHE A 756 -25.15 -33.31 -6.23
C PHE A 756 -25.99 -32.04 -6.46
N GLY A 757 -26.63 -31.93 -7.63
CA GLY A 757 -27.46 -30.77 -8.01
C GLY A 757 -28.84 -30.67 -7.32
N SER A 758 -29.22 -31.69 -6.54
CA SER A 758 -30.51 -31.78 -5.85
C SER A 758 -30.48 -31.29 -4.39
N PHE A 759 -29.29 -31.08 -3.81
CA PHE A 759 -29.17 -30.63 -2.43
C PHE A 759 -29.73 -29.20 -2.27
N PRO A 760 -30.61 -28.93 -1.28
CA PRO A 760 -31.20 -27.61 -1.11
C PRO A 760 -30.17 -26.65 -0.51
N ARG A 761 -29.96 -25.51 -1.16
CA ARG A 761 -28.98 -24.48 -0.78
C ARG A 761 -29.58 -23.10 -0.95
N ALA A 762 -28.98 -22.10 -0.30
CA ALA A 762 -29.36 -20.71 -0.55
C ALA A 762 -29.17 -20.32 -2.03
N LYS A 763 -30.03 -19.43 -2.53
CA LYS A 763 -30.09 -19.03 -3.95
C LYS A 763 -28.74 -18.49 -4.46
N GLU A 764 -28.05 -17.77 -3.58
CA GLU A 764 -26.74 -17.15 -3.81
C GLU A 764 -25.68 -18.22 -4.09
N VAL A 765 -25.65 -19.31 -3.31
CA VAL A 765 -24.75 -20.44 -3.55
C VAL A 765 -25.11 -21.15 -4.83
N LYS A 766 -26.40 -21.43 -5.09
CA LYS A 766 -26.80 -22.11 -6.34
C LYS A 766 -26.38 -21.31 -7.58
N ALA A 767 -26.49 -19.98 -7.54
CA ALA A 767 -26.01 -19.09 -8.61
C ALA A 767 -24.47 -18.99 -8.73
N SER A 768 -23.71 -19.42 -7.72
CA SER A 768 -22.24 -19.58 -7.78
C SER A 768 -21.83 -20.99 -8.22
N GLN A 769 -22.60 -22.03 -7.89
CA GLN A 769 -22.27 -23.43 -8.21
C GLN A 769 -22.18 -23.71 -9.71
N GLU A 770 -23.07 -23.10 -10.49
CA GLU A 770 -23.15 -23.24 -11.95
C GLU A 770 -22.04 -22.47 -12.69
N GLN A 771 -21.16 -21.73 -11.99
CA GLN A 771 -20.04 -20.98 -12.55
C GLN A 771 -18.81 -21.86 -12.84
N TRP A 772 -19.00 -23.08 -13.34
CA TRP A 772 -17.94 -24.09 -13.56
C TRP A 772 -16.71 -23.58 -14.32
N TRP A 773 -16.90 -22.62 -15.24
CA TRP A 773 -15.86 -22.13 -16.16
C TRP A 773 -15.84 -20.60 -16.33
N SER A 774 -16.66 -19.84 -15.58
CA SER A 774 -16.78 -18.39 -15.81
C SER A 774 -17.36 -17.64 -14.60
N HIS A 775 -16.50 -16.92 -13.88
CA HIS A 775 -16.93 -16.02 -12.82
C HIS A 775 -17.49 -14.70 -13.35
N LYS A 776 -18.61 -14.25 -12.75
CA LYS A 776 -19.22 -12.95 -13.01
C LYS A 776 -18.96 -11.98 -11.85
N PRO A 777 -18.22 -10.88 -12.08
CA PRO A 777 -17.99 -9.85 -11.07
C PRO A 777 -19.28 -9.35 -10.44
N GLY A 778 -19.34 -9.31 -9.11
CA GLY A 778 -20.53 -8.95 -8.33
C GLY A 778 -21.45 -10.12 -7.97
N THR A 779 -20.94 -11.35 -7.89
CA THR A 779 -21.66 -12.54 -7.41
C THR A 779 -20.98 -13.26 -6.23
N GLU A 780 -19.89 -12.70 -5.70
CA GLU A 780 -18.91 -13.37 -4.82
C GLU A 780 -19.34 -13.44 -3.34
N TYR A 781 -20.52 -13.99 -3.05
CA TYR A 781 -21.14 -14.12 -1.70
C TYR A 781 -20.38 -14.94 -0.63
N LEU A 782 -19.11 -15.21 -0.85
CA LEU A 782 -18.39 -16.37 -0.33
C LEU A 782 -17.13 -16.01 0.49
N VAL A 783 -16.63 -14.78 0.32
CA VAL A 783 -15.22 -14.41 0.63
C VAL A 783 -15.06 -13.73 2.00
N SER A 784 -15.91 -14.06 2.98
CA SER A 784 -15.83 -13.49 4.34
C SER A 784 -15.63 -14.55 5.42
N ASN A 785 -14.63 -14.33 6.26
CA ASN A 785 -14.36 -15.09 7.47
C ASN A 785 -15.56 -14.90 8.42
N PRO A 786 -16.22 -15.98 8.86
CA PRO A 786 -17.43 -15.85 9.65
C PRO A 786 -17.19 -15.27 11.04
N LEU A 787 -15.97 -15.32 11.63
CA LEU A 787 -15.64 -14.67 12.91
C LEU A 787 -15.74 -13.15 12.80
N TYR A 788 -15.00 -12.60 11.84
CA TYR A 788 -14.60 -11.22 11.84
C TYR A 788 -15.63 -10.43 11.04
N VAL A 789 -16.63 -9.91 11.76
CA VAL A 789 -17.76 -9.18 11.19
C VAL A 789 -17.68 -7.71 11.64
N PRO A 790 -17.17 -6.80 10.79
CA PRO A 790 -17.05 -5.38 11.13
C PRO A 790 -18.38 -4.76 11.58
N GLY A 791 -18.33 -3.90 12.59
CA GLY A 791 -19.51 -3.26 13.18
C GLY A 791 -20.40 -4.17 14.04
N LEU A 792 -20.21 -5.51 14.06
CA LEU A 792 -20.99 -6.39 14.93
C LEU A 792 -20.74 -6.09 16.43
N PRO A 793 -19.50 -5.87 16.92
CA PRO A 793 -19.27 -5.47 18.31
C PRO A 793 -19.96 -4.16 18.68
N GLU A 794 -19.93 -3.17 17.78
CA GLU A 794 -20.56 -1.85 17.94
C GLU A 794 -22.10 -1.92 18.00
N ILE A 795 -22.69 -2.97 17.41
CA ILE A 795 -24.12 -3.26 17.44
C ILE A 795 -24.52 -4.02 18.71
N LEU A 796 -23.68 -4.95 19.18
CA LEU A 796 -23.97 -5.81 20.33
C LEU A 796 -23.69 -5.13 21.68
N LEU A 797 -22.57 -4.41 21.82
CA LEU A 797 -22.20 -3.76 23.09
C LEU A 797 -23.30 -2.82 23.65
N PRO A 798 -23.97 -1.96 22.86
CA PRO A 798 -25.04 -1.10 23.37
C PRO A 798 -26.34 -1.83 23.77
N ALA A 799 -26.44 -3.15 23.56
CA ALA A 799 -27.55 -3.95 24.05
C ALA A 799 -27.30 -4.56 25.45
N VAL A 800 -26.04 -4.63 25.90
CA VAL A 800 -25.70 -5.04 27.27
C VAL A 800 -25.87 -3.85 28.22
N LYS A 801 -26.56 -4.06 29.34
CA LYS A 801 -26.66 -3.06 30.42
C LYS A 801 -25.44 -3.17 31.33
N ASP A 802 -24.76 -2.04 31.49
CA ASP A 802 -23.52 -1.91 32.26
C ASP A 802 -23.78 -2.03 33.77
N GLU A 803 -22.99 -2.84 34.49
CA GLU A 803 -23.12 -3.05 35.94
C GLU A 803 -22.49 -1.91 36.77
N GLY A 804 -22.80 -0.66 36.39
CA GLY A 804 -22.26 0.56 36.99
C GLY A 804 -23.16 1.25 38.04
N LEU A 805 -24.41 0.81 38.21
CA LEU A 805 -25.38 1.40 39.16
C LEU A 805 -26.17 0.31 39.89
N GLY A 806 -25.87 0.09 41.16
CA GLY A 806 -26.48 -0.96 41.97
C GLY A 806 -27.94 -0.70 42.32
N VAL A 807 -28.82 -1.58 41.83
CA VAL A 807 -30.15 -1.83 42.41
C VAL A 807 -30.27 -3.34 42.64
N SER A 808 -30.60 -3.74 43.87
CA SER A 808 -30.74 -5.15 44.23
C SER A 808 -31.92 -5.79 43.50
N TYR A 809 -31.67 -6.87 42.75
CA TYR A 809 -32.73 -7.64 42.10
C TYR A 809 -33.24 -8.73 43.06
N ASP A 810 -34.37 -8.47 43.72
CA ASP A 810 -35.07 -9.45 44.56
C ASP A 810 -35.95 -10.36 43.65
N PRO A 811 -35.81 -11.69 43.66
CA PRO A 811 -36.47 -12.57 42.68
C PRO A 811 -38.01 -12.66 42.69
N TYR A 812 -38.71 -11.84 43.49
CA TYR A 812 -40.13 -12.06 43.81
C TYR A 812 -41.12 -10.90 43.57
N ASP A 813 -40.70 -9.69 43.17
CA ASP A 813 -41.63 -8.57 42.95
C ASP A 813 -42.02 -8.37 41.47
N GLU A 814 -42.89 -9.27 40.97
CA GLU A 814 -43.43 -9.20 39.60
C GLU A 814 -44.68 -8.31 39.49
N THR A 815 -44.97 -7.43 40.46
CA THR A 815 -46.31 -6.82 40.60
C THR A 815 -46.39 -5.29 40.70
N ARG A 816 -45.36 -4.52 40.34
CA ARG A 816 -45.48 -3.03 40.34
C ARG A 816 -44.57 -2.21 39.42
N SER A 817 -45.06 -1.86 38.23
CA SER A 817 -44.50 -0.74 37.43
C SER A 817 -45.52 -0.07 36.50
N SER A 818 -46.70 0.31 37.01
CA SER A 818 -47.66 1.15 36.27
C SER A 818 -47.50 2.64 36.61
N GLN A 819 -47.66 3.49 35.59
CA GLN A 819 -47.40 4.95 35.58
C GLN A 819 -45.88 5.29 35.50
N SER A 820 -45.42 6.22 34.66
CA SER A 820 -46.13 7.37 34.10
C SER A 820 -45.94 7.57 32.59
N ALA A 821 -46.98 8.10 31.91
CA ALA A 821 -46.91 8.56 30.53
C ALA A 821 -47.82 9.77 30.34
N THR A 822 -47.25 10.96 30.18
CA THR A 822 -48.00 12.19 29.89
C THR A 822 -47.26 13.05 28.86
N HIS A 823 -47.57 12.89 27.56
CA HIS A 823 -47.97 14.01 26.70
C HIS A 823 -48.48 13.55 25.32
N ARG A 824 -49.60 14.18 24.93
CA ARG A 824 -50.41 14.17 23.69
C ARG A 824 -49.60 14.01 22.37
N HIS A 825 -50.14 13.45 21.28
CA HIS A 825 -51.39 13.84 20.61
C HIS A 825 -52.11 12.70 19.84
N ALA A 826 -53.36 12.96 19.42
CA ALA A 826 -54.17 12.16 18.49
C ALA A 826 -54.73 13.08 17.36
N PRO A 827 -55.29 12.57 16.25
CA PRO A 827 -56.73 12.20 16.28
C PRO A 827 -57.23 11.06 15.37
N SER A 828 -58.21 10.31 15.92
CA SER A 828 -59.48 9.88 15.28
C SER A 828 -59.61 8.63 14.36
N HIS A 829 -60.77 7.98 14.59
CA HIS A 829 -61.55 7.03 13.79
C HIS A 829 -61.18 5.53 13.67
N ASN A 830 -62.27 4.73 13.76
CA ASN A 830 -62.41 3.27 13.62
C ASN A 830 -61.49 2.37 14.45
N SER A 831 -61.81 2.29 15.74
CA SER A 831 -61.51 1.09 16.53
C SER A 831 -62.30 -0.12 16.02
N GLN A 832 -61.64 -1.04 15.33
CA GLN A 832 -61.94 -2.46 15.60
C GLN A 832 -61.64 -2.74 17.08
N ALA A 833 -62.41 -3.61 17.72
CA ALA A 833 -62.07 -4.05 19.07
C ALA A 833 -60.77 -4.87 19.00
N ASP A 834 -59.82 -4.56 19.88
CA ASP A 834 -58.58 -5.35 20.01
C ASP A 834 -58.89 -6.65 20.75
N PHE A 835 -59.45 -7.63 20.04
CA PHE A 835 -59.96 -8.88 20.61
C PHE A 835 -58.89 -9.66 21.37
N PHE A 836 -57.60 -9.50 21.04
CA PHE A 836 -56.52 -10.17 21.75
C PHE A 836 -56.22 -9.57 23.13
N SER A 837 -56.53 -8.29 23.35
CA SER A 837 -56.42 -7.64 24.67
C SER A 837 -57.39 -8.17 25.73
N ILE A 838 -58.31 -9.06 25.32
CA ILE A 838 -59.28 -9.76 26.18
C ILE A 838 -58.75 -11.14 26.62
N LEU A 839 -57.70 -11.66 25.97
CA LEU A 839 -57.12 -12.98 26.29
C LEU A 839 -56.26 -12.94 27.57
N PRO A 840 -56.22 -14.03 28.36
CA PRO A 840 -55.23 -14.20 29.43
C PRO A 840 -53.79 -14.15 28.89
N ALA A 841 -52.86 -13.67 29.72
CA ALA A 841 -51.45 -13.50 29.35
C ALA A 841 -50.79 -14.85 28.97
N GLU A 842 -51.21 -15.94 29.58
CA GLU A 842 -50.77 -17.30 29.28
C GLU A 842 -51.15 -17.71 27.85
N ILE A 843 -52.37 -17.35 27.41
CA ILE A 843 -52.84 -17.63 26.05
C ILE A 843 -52.15 -16.69 25.05
N GLN A 844 -51.89 -15.43 25.41
CA GLN A 844 -51.08 -14.52 24.58
C GLN A 844 -49.65 -15.06 24.39
N LEU A 845 -49.01 -15.56 25.46
CA LEU A 845 -47.69 -16.19 25.40
C LEU A 845 -47.70 -17.51 24.59
N MET A 846 -48.72 -18.35 24.74
CA MET A 846 -48.88 -19.53 23.89
C MET A 846 -49.04 -19.17 22.41
N ILE A 847 -49.80 -18.11 22.08
CA ILE A 847 -49.92 -17.61 20.70
C ILE A 847 -48.55 -17.17 20.16
N ILE A 848 -47.77 -16.41 20.94
CA ILE A 848 -46.42 -15.97 20.55
C ILE A 848 -45.47 -17.16 20.29
N ASP A 849 -45.52 -18.19 21.14
CA ASP A 849 -44.61 -19.34 21.02
C ASP A 849 -44.78 -20.12 19.69
N TYR A 850 -45.95 -20.03 19.06
CA TYR A 850 -46.23 -20.61 17.73
C TYR A 850 -45.98 -19.66 16.53
N LEU A 851 -45.59 -18.41 16.75
CA LEU A 851 -45.46 -17.38 15.70
C LEU A 851 -44.00 -17.02 15.39
N GLY A 852 -43.71 -16.59 14.15
CA GLY A 852 -42.41 -16.05 13.73
C GLY A 852 -42.22 -14.58 14.11
N SER A 853 -40.98 -14.05 14.11
CA SER A 853 -40.74 -12.63 14.43
C SER A 853 -41.48 -11.65 13.50
N SER A 854 -41.66 -12.00 12.22
CA SER A 854 -42.49 -11.24 11.27
C SER A 854 -43.95 -11.15 11.72
N ASP A 855 -44.51 -12.28 12.18
CA ASP A 855 -45.90 -12.34 12.63
C ASP A 855 -46.08 -11.64 13.98
N ILE A 856 -45.15 -11.85 14.92
CA ILE A 856 -45.10 -11.17 16.22
C ILE A 856 -44.99 -9.66 16.02
N THR A 857 -44.16 -9.19 15.08
CA THR A 857 -44.04 -7.76 14.74
C THR A 857 -45.36 -7.24 14.17
N SER A 858 -45.97 -7.98 13.24
CA SER A 858 -47.28 -7.65 12.66
C SER A 858 -48.38 -7.58 13.73
N LEU A 859 -48.39 -8.50 14.69
CA LEU A 859 -49.30 -8.52 15.84
C LEU A 859 -49.04 -7.37 16.81
N SER A 860 -47.79 -6.98 17.05
CA SER A 860 -47.43 -5.82 17.88
C SER A 860 -47.87 -4.47 17.30
N ILE A 861 -48.10 -4.43 15.98
CA ILE A 861 -48.64 -3.28 15.24
C ILE A 861 -50.17 -3.34 15.21
N ALA A 862 -50.76 -4.53 15.03
CA ALA A 862 -52.21 -4.74 14.93
C ALA A 862 -52.94 -4.75 16.28
N SER A 863 -52.25 -5.10 17.37
CA SER A 863 -52.82 -5.26 18.71
C SER A 863 -51.89 -4.69 19.78
N ARG A 864 -52.48 -3.96 20.73
CA ARG A 864 -51.77 -3.35 21.87
C ARG A 864 -51.35 -4.37 22.92
N ALA A 865 -51.96 -5.56 22.91
CA ALA A 865 -51.58 -6.65 23.80
C ALA A 865 -50.13 -7.14 23.56
N PHE A 866 -49.59 -6.93 22.35
CA PHE A 866 -48.27 -7.42 21.96
C PHE A 866 -47.22 -6.31 21.77
N THR A 867 -47.51 -5.08 22.17
CA THR A 867 -46.57 -3.95 22.01
C THR A 867 -45.38 -4.01 22.98
N GLU A 868 -45.57 -4.56 24.19
CA GLU A 868 -44.55 -4.60 25.26
C GLU A 868 -44.27 -6.05 25.74
N LEU A 869 -43.75 -6.90 24.84
CA LEU A 869 -43.44 -8.30 25.18
C LEU A 869 -42.23 -8.44 26.12
N PRO A 870 -42.25 -9.37 27.10
CA PRO A 870 -41.15 -9.59 28.04
C PRO A 870 -39.80 -9.91 27.37
N ASN A 871 -38.69 -9.48 28.00
CA ASN A 871 -37.33 -9.72 27.49
C ASN A 871 -37.00 -11.22 27.31
N SER A 872 -37.62 -12.09 28.11
CA SER A 872 -37.54 -13.56 28.00
C SER A 872 -38.18 -14.13 26.73
N VAL A 873 -39.18 -13.45 26.16
CA VAL A 873 -39.76 -13.79 24.85
C VAL A 873 -38.76 -13.43 23.75
N TRP A 874 -38.20 -12.22 23.78
CA TRP A 874 -37.20 -11.77 22.81
C TRP A 874 -35.92 -12.62 22.84
N TYR A 875 -35.45 -13.05 24.02
CA TYR A 875 -34.35 -14.02 24.16
C TYR A 875 -34.67 -15.34 23.46
N ARG A 876 -35.84 -15.94 23.72
CA ARG A 876 -36.25 -17.20 23.06
C ARG A 876 -36.37 -17.04 21.54
N LEU A 877 -36.89 -15.89 21.09
CA LEU A 877 -37.04 -15.55 19.67
C LEU A 877 -35.68 -15.41 18.98
N VAL A 878 -34.75 -14.64 19.55
CA VAL A 878 -33.37 -14.49 19.04
C VAL A 878 -32.61 -15.83 19.06
N ARG A 879 -32.77 -16.65 20.11
CA ARG A 879 -32.16 -17.99 20.18
C ARG A 879 -32.71 -18.96 19.11
N ARG A 880 -33.99 -18.83 18.73
CA ARG A 880 -34.64 -19.64 17.70
C ARG A 880 -34.30 -19.16 16.28
N GLU A 881 -34.24 -17.85 16.07
CA GLU A 881 -34.13 -17.23 14.74
C GLU A 881 -32.74 -16.68 14.41
N MET A 882 -31.78 -16.72 15.34
CA MET A 882 -30.37 -16.38 15.10
C MET A 882 -29.38 -17.37 15.78
N PRO A 883 -29.56 -18.70 15.70
CA PRO A 883 -28.66 -19.68 16.34
C PRO A 883 -27.20 -19.58 15.86
N TRP A 884 -26.95 -19.06 14.66
CA TRP A 884 -25.61 -18.76 14.13
C TRP A 884 -24.85 -17.66 14.91
N LEU A 885 -25.51 -16.84 15.74
CA LEU A 885 -24.85 -15.86 16.64
C LEU A 885 -24.24 -16.53 17.89
N TRP A 886 -23.90 -17.82 17.82
CA TRP A 886 -23.50 -18.68 18.95
C TRP A 886 -22.30 -18.15 19.77
N GLU A 887 -21.44 -17.35 19.15
CA GLU A 887 -20.28 -16.72 19.79
C GLU A 887 -20.63 -15.70 20.85
N ALA A 888 -21.73 -14.97 20.63
CA ALA A 888 -22.20 -13.96 21.54
C ALA A 888 -22.93 -14.56 22.75
N TRP A 889 -23.19 -15.87 22.76
CA TRP A 889 -23.79 -16.55 23.91
C TRP A 889 -22.78 -16.71 25.05
N ASP A 890 -23.28 -16.57 26.28
CA ASP A 890 -22.53 -16.80 27.50
C ASP A 890 -22.00 -18.24 27.57
N GLU A 891 -20.78 -18.41 28.10
CA GLU A 891 -20.08 -19.68 28.22
C GLU A 891 -20.74 -20.62 29.23
N SER A 892 -21.57 -20.07 30.14
CA SER A 892 -22.46 -20.86 31.00
C SER A 892 -23.55 -21.59 30.22
N GLU A 893 -23.97 -21.06 29.06
CA GLU A 893 -25.02 -21.63 28.19
C GLU A 893 -24.46 -22.36 26.95
N CYS A 894 -23.21 -22.13 26.56
CA CYS A 894 -22.57 -22.81 25.43
C CYS A 894 -21.04 -22.92 25.55
N LYS A 895 -20.53 -24.11 25.92
CA LYS A 895 -19.09 -24.42 25.97
C LYS A 895 -18.58 -25.02 24.65
N HIS A 896 -18.24 -24.19 23.67
CA HIS A 896 -17.47 -24.62 22.49
C HIS A 896 -16.68 -23.44 21.89
N SER A 897 -15.37 -23.39 22.19
CA SER A 897 -14.40 -22.48 21.55
C SER A 897 -14.12 -22.89 20.10
N PRO A 898 -13.86 -21.95 19.15
CA PRO A 898 -13.50 -22.32 17.77
C PRO A 898 -12.27 -23.24 17.71
N LEU A 899 -12.32 -24.28 16.88
CA LEU A 899 -11.17 -25.15 16.61
C LEU A 899 -9.98 -24.34 16.08
N LEU A 900 -8.75 -24.70 16.47
CA LEU A 900 -7.50 -24.05 16.03
C LEU A 900 -7.48 -23.78 14.51
N TRP A 901 -7.78 -24.83 13.74
CA TRP A 901 -7.74 -24.88 12.28
C TRP A 901 -8.62 -23.85 11.57
N THR A 902 -9.56 -23.23 12.29
CA THR A 902 -10.47 -22.22 11.74
C THR A 902 -9.81 -20.85 11.57
N ASN A 903 -8.78 -20.53 12.36
CA ASN A 903 -8.24 -19.17 12.49
C ASN A 903 -6.72 -19.09 12.25
N VAL A 904 -6.15 -20.10 11.57
CA VAL A 904 -4.74 -20.16 11.15
C VAL A 904 -4.64 -20.33 9.64
N THR A 905 -3.63 -19.71 9.02
CA THR A 905 -3.33 -19.89 7.59
C THR A 905 -2.16 -20.83 7.36
N THR A 906 -2.04 -21.39 6.15
CA THR A 906 -0.94 -22.30 5.80
C THR A 906 0.42 -21.58 5.84
N ALA A 907 0.44 -20.27 5.57
CA ALA A 907 1.63 -19.43 5.73
C ALA A 907 2.08 -19.30 7.19
N GLU A 908 1.15 -19.10 8.12
CA GLU A 908 1.41 -19.04 9.57
C GLU A 908 1.97 -20.36 10.11
N ILE A 909 1.37 -21.50 9.73
CA ILE A 909 1.88 -22.80 10.13
C ILE A 909 3.26 -23.06 9.53
N LYS A 910 3.50 -22.73 8.25
CA LYS A 910 4.81 -22.89 7.61
C LYS A 910 5.90 -22.04 8.26
N SER A 911 5.59 -20.85 8.81
CA SER A 911 6.58 -20.07 9.55
C SER A 911 6.92 -20.73 10.90
N VAL A 912 5.91 -21.15 11.68
CA VAL A 912 6.10 -21.80 12.99
C VAL A 912 6.77 -23.17 12.87
N VAL A 913 6.44 -23.98 11.86
CA VAL A 913 7.08 -25.28 11.61
C VAL A 913 8.55 -25.11 11.21
N ARG A 914 8.87 -24.21 10.26
CA ARG A 914 10.27 -23.91 9.89
C ARG A 914 11.08 -23.45 11.09
N ALA A 915 10.48 -22.60 11.92
CA ALA A 915 11.07 -22.06 13.13
C ALA A 915 11.40 -23.15 14.17
N ARG A 916 10.46 -24.07 14.42
CA ARG A 916 10.66 -25.29 15.23
C ARG A 916 11.77 -26.17 14.68
N SER A 917 11.69 -26.60 13.41
CA SER A 917 12.64 -27.56 12.83
C SER A 917 14.08 -27.05 12.88
N THR A 918 14.30 -25.75 12.67
CA THR A 918 15.66 -25.18 12.73
C THR A 918 16.18 -25.14 14.17
N TYR A 919 15.30 -24.94 15.17
CA TYR A 919 15.69 -24.89 16.59
C TYR A 919 15.87 -26.28 17.20
N ALA A 920 15.04 -27.25 16.78
CA ALA A 920 15.28 -28.66 17.08
C ALA A 920 16.64 -29.10 16.52
N LYS A 921 16.96 -28.75 15.26
CA LYS A 921 18.29 -29.02 14.69
C LYS A 921 19.43 -28.39 15.51
N ALA A 922 19.28 -27.13 15.93
CA ALA A 922 20.28 -26.46 16.75
C ALA A 922 20.44 -27.11 18.15
N LEU A 923 19.36 -27.63 18.75
CA LEU A 923 19.44 -28.43 19.98
C LEU A 923 20.12 -29.80 19.75
N CYS A 924 19.91 -30.44 18.61
CA CYS A 924 20.63 -31.67 18.25
C CYS A 924 22.14 -31.41 18.07
N GLU A 925 22.52 -30.27 17.51
CA GLU A 925 23.91 -29.81 17.40
C GLU A 925 24.52 -29.52 18.79
N ASP A 926 23.73 -29.00 19.74
CA ASP A 926 24.07 -28.89 21.18
C ASP A 926 24.05 -30.25 21.93
N GLY A 927 23.83 -31.38 21.25
CA GLY A 927 23.91 -32.73 21.83
C GLY A 927 22.63 -33.25 22.51
N TYR A 928 21.48 -32.61 22.31
CA TYR A 928 20.19 -33.20 22.67
C TYR A 928 19.84 -34.35 21.71
N THR A 929 19.08 -35.34 22.18
CA THR A 929 18.46 -36.32 21.26
C THR A 929 17.34 -35.65 20.47
N GLU A 930 17.13 -36.08 19.23
CA GLU A 930 16.14 -35.53 18.29
C GLU A 930 14.75 -35.36 18.93
N HIS A 931 14.21 -36.42 19.51
CA HIS A 931 12.92 -36.39 20.21
C HIS A 931 12.91 -35.53 21.51
N ALA A 932 14.06 -35.17 22.09
CA ALA A 932 14.13 -34.17 23.16
C ALA A 932 14.18 -32.75 22.59
N ALA A 933 14.95 -32.55 21.52
CA ALA A 933 15.08 -31.28 20.81
C ALA A 933 13.75 -30.80 20.22
N GLU A 934 13.01 -31.70 19.57
CA GLU A 934 11.67 -31.42 19.02
C GLU A 934 10.70 -30.93 20.10
N ARG A 935 10.56 -31.66 21.22
CA ARG A 935 9.61 -31.29 22.29
C ARG A 935 9.96 -29.96 22.97
N VAL A 936 11.24 -29.63 23.08
CA VAL A 936 11.68 -28.30 23.57
C VAL A 936 11.41 -27.22 22.52
N ALA A 937 11.53 -27.53 21.22
CA ALA A 937 11.11 -26.64 20.14
C ALA A 937 9.59 -26.38 20.18
N GLU A 938 8.76 -27.41 20.28
CA GLU A 938 7.30 -27.25 20.33
C GLU A 938 6.85 -26.41 21.53
N TYR A 939 7.40 -26.66 22.71
CA TYR A 939 7.12 -25.87 23.92
C TYR A 939 7.54 -24.40 23.77
N ARG A 940 8.69 -24.15 23.13
CA ARG A 940 9.20 -22.78 22.92
C ARG A 940 8.41 -22.06 21.82
N PHE A 941 7.98 -22.76 20.76
CA PHE A 941 7.23 -22.30 19.59
C PHE A 941 5.76 -22.82 19.59
N PRO A 942 4.87 -22.33 20.46
CA PRO A 942 3.45 -22.63 20.35
C PRO A 942 2.84 -21.99 19.09
N LEU A 943 1.84 -22.65 18.49
CA LEU A 943 1.00 -22.04 17.46
C LEU A 943 0.09 -21.00 18.12
N SER A 944 0.40 -19.72 17.92
CA SER A 944 -0.27 -18.60 18.60
C SER A 944 -1.64 -18.28 17.98
N VAL A 945 -2.72 -18.68 18.65
CA VAL A 945 -4.09 -18.41 18.18
C VAL A 945 -4.53 -17.00 18.60
N ILE A 946 -4.73 -16.11 17.63
CA ILE A 946 -5.28 -14.77 17.87
C ILE A 946 -6.78 -14.81 17.55
N ILE A 947 -7.58 -15.37 18.46
CA ILE A 947 -9.05 -15.28 18.38
C ILE A 947 -9.44 -13.81 18.65
N PRO A 948 -10.23 -13.14 17.78
CA PRO A 948 -10.71 -11.79 18.05
C PRO A 948 -11.59 -11.73 19.31
N ASP A 949 -11.52 -10.64 20.07
CA ASP A 949 -12.34 -10.45 21.28
C ASP A 949 -13.85 -10.50 20.95
N GLN A 950 -14.52 -11.56 21.41
CA GLN A 950 -15.93 -11.81 21.09
C GLN A 950 -16.85 -11.16 22.14
N VAL A 951 -17.81 -10.34 21.70
CA VAL A 951 -18.78 -9.69 22.59
C VAL A 951 -19.78 -10.71 23.13
N LYS A 952 -19.58 -11.13 24.38
CA LYS A 952 -20.53 -11.96 25.14
C LYS A 952 -21.76 -11.15 25.56
N LEU A 953 -22.93 -11.77 25.51
CA LEU A 953 -24.24 -11.21 25.87
C LEU A 953 -24.81 -11.94 27.10
N PRO A 954 -24.66 -11.38 28.32
CA PRO A 954 -25.21 -12.00 29.53
C PRO A 954 -26.73 -12.01 29.46
N ARG A 955 -27.35 -13.18 29.68
CA ARG A 955 -28.78 -13.41 29.45
C ARG A 955 -29.70 -12.42 30.17
N MET A 956 -29.40 -12.09 31.42
CA MET A 956 -30.22 -11.18 32.23
C MET A 956 -29.99 -9.69 31.90
N ASN A 957 -28.75 -9.32 31.56
CA ASN A 957 -28.37 -7.91 31.39
C ASN A 957 -28.52 -7.41 29.94
N THR A 958 -28.81 -8.30 28.98
CA THR A 958 -28.97 -7.96 27.56
C THR A 958 -30.42 -7.58 27.22
N ASP A 959 -30.60 -6.49 26.46
CA ASP A 959 -31.85 -6.12 25.79
C ASP A 959 -31.99 -6.92 24.48
N TRP A 960 -32.68 -8.05 24.54
CA TRP A 960 -32.81 -8.98 23.43
C TRP A 960 -33.66 -8.44 22.28
N ARG A 961 -34.59 -7.52 22.57
CA ARG A 961 -35.36 -6.80 21.57
C ARG A 961 -34.46 -5.84 20.78
N ARG A 962 -33.52 -5.16 21.46
CA ARG A 962 -32.52 -4.31 20.81
C ARG A 962 -31.53 -5.10 19.96
N VAL A 963 -31.08 -6.27 20.42
CA VAL A 963 -30.23 -7.18 19.60
C VAL A 963 -30.93 -7.54 18.29
N LEU A 964 -32.17 -8.05 18.36
CA LEU A 964 -32.94 -8.44 17.18
C LEU A 964 -33.09 -7.28 16.19
N LEU A 965 -33.56 -6.12 16.68
CA LEU A 965 -33.81 -4.95 15.85
C LEU A 965 -32.53 -4.36 15.23
N GLN A 966 -31.42 -4.29 15.97
CA GLN A 966 -30.18 -3.71 15.43
C GLN A 966 -29.50 -4.63 14.42
N ILE A 967 -29.58 -5.96 14.60
CA ILE A 967 -29.11 -6.92 13.59
C ILE A 967 -29.97 -6.85 12.33
N GLN A 968 -31.31 -6.76 12.46
CA GLN A 968 -32.21 -6.60 11.31
C GLN A 968 -31.99 -5.27 10.57
N LEU A 969 -31.87 -4.14 11.30
CA LEU A 969 -31.64 -2.81 10.70
C LEU A 969 -30.29 -2.67 9.99
N ASN A 970 -29.27 -3.43 10.41
CA ASN A 970 -27.94 -3.42 9.80
C ASN A 970 -27.67 -4.71 8.99
N TRP A 971 -28.69 -5.52 8.69
CA TRP A 971 -28.52 -6.85 8.11
C TRP A 971 -27.71 -6.82 6.81
N ASP A 972 -28.00 -5.85 5.93
CA ASP A 972 -27.28 -5.66 4.67
C ASP A 972 -25.81 -5.26 4.81
N ARG A 973 -25.38 -4.81 6.00
CA ARG A 973 -24.00 -4.44 6.33
C ARG A 973 -23.26 -5.53 7.11
N LEU A 974 -23.98 -6.32 7.92
CA LEU A 974 -23.46 -7.45 8.70
C LEU A 974 -23.15 -8.67 7.81
N LYS A 975 -22.39 -8.45 6.75
CA LYS A 975 -22.22 -9.40 5.65
C LYS A 975 -21.67 -10.76 6.11
N GLY A 976 -20.59 -10.79 6.90
CA GLY A 976 -20.06 -12.04 7.47
C GLY A 976 -21.07 -12.84 8.29
N LEU A 977 -22.04 -12.17 8.94
CA LEU A 977 -23.14 -12.83 9.65
C LEU A 977 -24.17 -13.45 8.69
N GLN A 978 -24.39 -12.87 7.51
CA GLN A 978 -25.16 -13.49 6.41
C GLN A 978 -24.48 -14.78 5.92
N ASN A 979 -23.15 -14.75 5.74
CA ASN A 979 -22.37 -15.94 5.34
C ASN A 979 -22.47 -17.05 6.41
N ARG A 980 -22.37 -16.67 7.69
CA ARG A 980 -22.50 -17.56 8.83
C ARG A 980 -23.91 -18.19 8.96
N GLN A 981 -24.98 -17.41 8.74
CA GLN A 981 -26.36 -17.94 8.68
C GLN A 981 -26.49 -19.00 7.59
N ARG A 982 -25.95 -18.72 6.39
CA ARG A 982 -26.06 -19.62 5.25
C ARG A 982 -25.40 -20.98 5.53
N ILE A 983 -24.13 -20.96 5.97
CA ILE A 983 -23.39 -22.18 6.31
C ILE A 983 -24.10 -22.96 7.43
N TRP A 984 -24.69 -22.26 8.41
CA TRP A 984 -25.50 -22.91 9.45
C TRP A 984 -26.68 -23.71 8.86
N GLY A 985 -27.42 -23.12 7.91
CA GLY A 985 -28.55 -23.79 7.26
C GLY A 985 -28.13 -24.96 6.34
N ASP A 986 -27.06 -24.80 5.56
CA ASP A 986 -26.54 -25.86 4.70
C ASP A 986 -26.07 -27.07 5.55
N VAL A 987 -25.36 -26.82 6.66
CA VAL A 987 -24.91 -27.87 7.59
C VAL A 987 -26.08 -28.51 8.36
N GLU A 988 -27.14 -27.76 8.66
CA GLU A 988 -28.32 -28.30 9.37
C GLU A 988 -29.08 -29.32 8.51
N GLU A 989 -29.12 -29.11 7.19
CA GLU A 989 -29.60 -30.11 6.22
C GLU A 989 -28.68 -31.36 6.16
N VAL A 990 -27.36 -31.20 6.23
CA VAL A 990 -26.41 -32.34 6.31
C VAL A 990 -26.66 -33.16 7.57
N VAL A 991 -26.70 -32.52 8.74
CA VAL A 991 -26.96 -33.18 10.04
C VAL A 991 -28.34 -33.85 10.06
N ARG A 992 -29.36 -33.24 9.43
CA ARG A 992 -30.70 -33.82 9.26
C ARG A 992 -30.69 -35.07 8.35
N ARG A 993 -29.79 -35.17 7.38
CA ARG A 993 -29.63 -36.35 6.50
C ARG A 993 -28.85 -37.48 7.17
N ILE A 994 -27.78 -37.16 7.91
CA ILE A 994 -26.97 -38.13 8.66
C ILE A 994 -27.83 -38.99 9.59
N ARG A 995 -28.89 -38.42 10.19
CA ARG A 995 -29.91 -39.14 10.99
C ARG A 995 -30.60 -40.33 10.30
N LYS A 996 -30.47 -40.51 8.99
CA LYS A 996 -30.97 -41.73 8.29
C LYS A 996 -30.02 -42.93 8.43
N PHE A 997 -28.75 -42.65 8.70
CA PHE A 997 -27.64 -43.61 8.74
C PHE A 997 -27.15 -43.88 10.17
N ASP A 998 -27.69 -43.13 11.14
CA ASP A 998 -27.51 -43.27 12.58
C ASP A 998 -28.56 -44.27 13.11
N VAL A 999 -28.15 -45.50 13.44
CA VAL A 999 -29.01 -46.68 13.71
C VAL A 999 -28.66 -47.35 15.04
#